data_AF-A0A2V1IPZ4-F1
#
_entry.id   AF-A0A2V1IPZ4-F1
#
_cell.length_a   1.000
_cell.length_b   1.000
_cell.length_c   1.000
_cell.angle_alpha   90.00
_cell.angle_beta   90.00
_cell.angle_gamma   90.00
#
_symmetry.space_group_name_H-M   'P 1'
#
loop_
_entity.id
_entity.type
_entity.pdbx_description
1 polymer ?
#
loop_
_entity_poly.entity_id
_entity_poly.type
_entity_poly.pdbx_seq_one_letter_code
_entity_poly.pdbx_strand_id
1 'polypeptide(L)'
;MRLPESAPRIAQRRSGRSPPLQRYPCHRDPADSAADSLAPCRQPSPTAPQISQRAGVHPAPPLDHHYLDRSPKHFRDMNKLPSRQLTFRALLFVIVVSVSVYFLPRTSENHYVFEEGRPWSYALLTAPFDIPIHLDSLSAARIRDSLQTHFEPVFTRDITAEKTIVSDYTTRLNSTTGLDITPSQRNQIIREIRNIYENGIVDRDTYSKIASGRLPSVRFIHDNVAISMPTSAYLSAFRAYEHLDSIFRDKGMHQALSATHLSEILQPNILIDTVTTRRLLEEALQKAMAPVGIIQQGERIIDKGDIVTTRLATVLKTYEEIADERGKGTISQHYYPLAGQILYMVILFGALYGYLCIFRRDYFDDDRTVLFIMTIMGLFTLFAFAMQAAFRTGLYITPFTIVPILILVFLDSRTAYFCHLIQVLICAIITSFALEFVFIQFIAGVVAIDSLKDLSRRSQLIRTAALIFIAYAACYAAVEIMQSGSLSKTEGRIFGCFAINAILISFSYVLMFLVERVFGFTSRVTLVELSDINNPLLRELSEECPGTFNHSMAVSNLASAAAGRIGANVQLVRTGALYHDIGKIKNPAFYTENQHGVNPHDALDQIQSARIVTGHVREGLALAEKAKLPQMIRRFISEHHGAGMARYFYTTYCNAHPDENVDPAPFSYPGPNPQSKETSLLMMADAVEAASRSMPEHSPEAISALINKIIDSQIAEGLHNESPISFRDVSTIKEVFAQRLRTMYHSRISYPELKKASSAEADNKKL
;
A
#
# COMPACT_ATOMS: atom_id res chain seq x y z
N MET A 1 15.37 -8.42 66.93
CA MET A 1 15.07 -7.32 67.85
C MET A 1 13.76 -6.67 67.38
N ARG A 2 12.68 -6.98 68.12
CA ARG A 2 11.32 -6.40 68.23
C ARG A 2 10.60 -5.72 67.03
N LEU A 3 9.40 -6.26 66.77
CA LEU A 3 8.17 -5.59 66.29
C LEU A 3 7.83 -4.31 67.08
N PRO A 4 6.84 -3.52 66.62
CA PRO A 4 5.56 -3.59 67.33
C PRO A 4 4.28 -3.49 66.46
N GLU A 5 3.22 -4.11 66.97
CA GLU A 5 1.80 -3.91 66.66
C GLU A 5 1.28 -2.55 67.16
N SER A 6 0.20 -2.02 66.56
CA SER A 6 -0.98 -1.52 67.30
C SER A 6 -2.12 -1.04 66.38
N ALA A 7 -3.27 -1.70 66.49
CA ALA A 7 -4.62 -1.10 66.43
C ALA A 7 -5.15 -1.04 67.89
N PRO A 8 -6.25 -0.33 68.31
CA PRO A 8 -7.63 -0.54 67.82
C PRO A 8 -8.69 0.60 68.06
N ARG A 9 -9.98 0.25 67.79
CA ARG A 9 -11.31 0.81 68.22
C ARG A 9 -12.10 1.60 67.16
N ILE A 10 -13.19 1.10 66.57
CA ILE A 10 -14.54 0.64 67.04
C ILE A 10 -15.54 1.79 67.28
N ALA A 11 -16.58 1.85 66.43
CA ALA A 11 -17.97 2.10 66.83
C ALA A 11 -18.91 1.30 65.88
N GLN A 12 -19.98 0.76 66.44
CA GLN A 12 -20.71 -0.43 65.99
C GLN A 12 -22.24 -0.17 66.05
N ARG A 13 -23.04 -0.89 65.23
CA ARG A 13 -24.49 -1.29 65.36
C ARG A 13 -25.51 -0.58 64.45
N ARG A 14 -26.52 -1.24 63.84
CA ARG A 14 -27.16 -2.58 64.08
C ARG A 14 -27.98 -3.03 62.83
N SER A 15 -27.83 -4.28 62.36
CA SER A 15 -28.81 -5.41 62.25
C SER A 15 -30.21 -5.12 61.65
N GLY A 16 -30.84 -5.89 60.75
CA GLY A 16 -30.64 -7.26 60.25
C GLY A 16 -31.99 -8.01 60.19
N ARG A 17 -32.23 -8.86 59.17
CA ARG A 17 -32.91 -10.19 59.17
C ARG A 17 -33.61 -10.55 57.83
N SER A 18 -33.26 -11.75 57.32
CA SER A 18 -33.94 -12.62 56.32
C SER A 18 -35.29 -13.19 56.88
N PRO A 19 -36.12 -14.06 56.23
CA PRO A 19 -35.86 -15.16 55.24
C PRO A 19 -37.02 -15.38 54.17
N PRO A 20 -37.48 -16.60 53.73
CA PRO A 20 -37.06 -17.32 52.49
C PRO A 20 -38.19 -17.94 51.57
N LEU A 21 -37.77 -18.57 50.44
CA LEU A 21 -38.25 -19.78 49.70
C LEU A 21 -39.75 -20.05 49.33
N GLN A 22 -40.06 -20.34 48.03
CA GLN A 22 -40.59 -21.65 47.52
C GLN A 22 -40.90 -21.71 45.99
N ARG A 23 -41.15 -22.94 45.49
CA ARG A 23 -41.01 -23.52 44.12
C ARG A 23 -42.27 -23.46 43.20
N TYR A 24 -42.03 -23.56 41.87
CA TYR A 24 -42.79 -24.10 40.69
C TYR A 24 -44.17 -24.79 40.86
N PRO A 25 -45.09 -24.85 39.84
CA PRO A 25 -44.84 -25.48 38.50
C PRO A 25 -45.66 -25.03 37.24
N CYS A 26 -45.29 -25.69 36.13
CA CYS A 26 -45.79 -25.87 34.74
C CYS A 26 -47.24 -25.56 34.26
N HIS A 27 -47.31 -25.33 32.93
CA HIS A 27 -48.20 -25.87 31.87
C HIS A 27 -49.29 -25.00 31.17
N ARG A 28 -49.24 -25.07 29.81
CA ARG A 28 -50.32 -25.19 28.78
C ARG A 28 -50.92 -23.93 28.09
N ASP A 29 -50.69 -23.86 26.76
CA ASP A 29 -51.65 -23.46 25.69
C ASP A 29 -52.88 -24.42 25.67
N PRO A 30 -54.07 -24.14 25.05
CA PRO A 30 -54.27 -23.46 23.74
C PRO A 30 -55.59 -22.67 23.47
N ALA A 31 -55.67 -22.10 22.25
CA ALA A 31 -56.83 -21.95 21.32
C ALA A 31 -58.10 -21.14 21.68
N ASP A 32 -58.47 -20.21 20.77
CA ASP A 32 -59.78 -20.03 20.10
C ASP A 32 -59.80 -18.64 19.41
N SER A 33 -60.40 -18.36 18.25
CA SER A 33 -61.11 -19.12 17.21
C SER A 33 -61.38 -18.15 16.03
N ALA A 34 -61.56 -18.70 14.82
CA ALA A 34 -62.40 -18.24 13.68
C ALA A 34 -62.32 -16.75 13.20
N ALA A 35 -61.96 -16.48 11.93
CA ALA A 35 -62.83 -16.50 10.74
C ALA A 35 -64.04 -15.55 10.90
N ASP A 36 -64.44 -14.68 9.97
CA ASP A 36 -64.21 -14.61 8.54
C ASP A 36 -64.75 -13.27 8.02
N SER A 37 -64.12 -12.77 6.96
CA SER A 37 -64.77 -12.18 5.78
C SER A 37 -65.62 -10.90 5.83
N LEU A 38 -65.18 -9.96 4.98
CA LEU A 38 -65.97 -9.22 3.96
C LEU A 38 -66.84 -8.01 4.36
N ALA A 39 -66.21 -6.83 4.25
CA ALA A 39 -66.53 -5.76 3.28
C ALA A 39 -67.90 -5.00 3.40
N PRO A 40 -68.15 -3.96 2.58
CA PRO A 40 -67.76 -2.56 2.87
C PRO A 40 -68.95 -1.58 2.73
N CYS A 41 -68.81 -0.32 3.16
CA CYS A 41 -69.20 0.88 2.36
C CYS A 41 -69.29 2.20 3.16
N ARG A 42 -68.83 3.25 2.46
CA ARG A 42 -69.37 4.62 2.34
C ARG A 42 -69.01 5.67 3.41
N GLN A 43 -68.36 6.70 2.88
CA GLN A 43 -68.18 8.06 3.40
C GLN A 43 -69.54 8.74 3.68
N PRO A 44 -69.55 9.89 4.41
CA PRO A 44 -69.36 11.17 3.71
C PRO A 44 -68.55 12.23 4.52
N SER A 45 -67.82 13.09 3.78
CA SER A 45 -67.42 14.46 4.18
C SER A 45 -68.66 15.41 4.09
N PRO A 46 -68.63 16.74 4.40
CA PRO A 46 -67.52 17.65 4.73
C PRO A 46 -67.83 18.67 5.87
N THR A 47 -66.87 19.52 6.27
CA THR A 47 -67.09 20.96 6.55
C THR A 47 -65.78 21.69 6.86
N ALA A 48 -65.55 22.79 6.14
CA ALA A 48 -64.57 23.82 6.50
C ALA A 48 -65.33 25.05 7.04
N PRO A 49 -64.65 25.96 7.76
CA PRO A 49 -64.56 27.32 7.22
C PRO A 49 -63.17 27.98 7.35
N GLN A 50 -62.95 28.94 6.45
CA GLN A 50 -61.75 29.76 6.25
C GLN A 50 -61.62 30.91 7.26
N ILE A 51 -60.40 31.30 7.64
CA ILE A 51 -59.97 32.70 7.87
C ILE A 51 -58.53 32.90 7.33
N SER A 52 -58.32 34.05 6.70
CA SER A 52 -57.18 34.45 5.87
C SER A 52 -55.95 34.97 6.63
N GLN A 53 -54.76 34.86 6.01
CA GLN A 53 -53.78 35.96 5.92
C GLN A 53 -52.79 35.74 4.76
N ARG A 54 -52.53 36.81 4.00
CA ARG A 54 -51.68 36.88 2.80
C ARG A 54 -50.20 37.09 3.16
N ALA A 55 -49.31 36.36 2.46
CA ALA A 55 -48.01 36.84 2.01
C ALA A 55 -47.68 36.16 0.67
N GLY A 56 -47.50 36.95 -0.38
CA GLY A 56 -47.39 36.48 -1.77
C GLY A 56 -46.00 35.96 -2.14
N VAL A 57 -45.98 34.78 -2.73
CA VAL A 57 -44.86 34.22 -3.51
C VAL A 57 -45.39 34.02 -4.93
N HIS A 58 -44.65 34.52 -5.93
CA HIS A 58 -44.96 34.33 -7.35
C HIS A 58 -45.01 32.85 -7.74
N PRO A 59 -45.95 32.41 -8.60
CA PRO A 59 -46.01 31.02 -9.05
C PRO A 59 -45.02 30.76 -10.19
N ALA A 60 -44.33 29.62 -10.11
CA ALA A 60 -43.54 29.04 -11.19
C ALA A 60 -44.43 28.61 -12.38
N PRO A 61 -43.93 28.64 -13.63
CA PRO A 61 -44.69 28.22 -14.81
C PRO A 61 -44.86 26.69 -14.88
N PRO A 62 -45.87 26.19 -15.61
CA PRO A 62 -46.22 24.77 -15.64
C PRO A 62 -45.15 23.91 -16.33
N LEU A 63 -44.97 22.71 -15.79
CA LEU A 63 -44.10 21.66 -16.32
C LEU A 63 -44.62 21.15 -17.68
N ASP A 64 -43.90 21.45 -18.75
CA ASP A 64 -44.12 20.84 -20.06
C ASP A 64 -43.79 19.34 -20.02
N HIS A 65 -44.82 18.52 -20.25
CA HIS A 65 -44.69 17.09 -20.51
C HIS A 65 -44.11 16.84 -21.92
N HIS A 66 -42.82 17.13 -22.12
CA HIS A 66 -42.04 16.65 -23.26
C HIS A 66 -40.64 16.23 -22.81
N TYR A 67 -40.56 15.21 -21.96
CA TYR A 67 -39.29 14.56 -21.61
C TYR A 67 -39.44 13.06 -21.39
N LEU A 68 -40.14 12.37 -22.29
CA LEU A 68 -40.18 10.90 -22.32
C LEU A 68 -40.16 10.39 -23.76
N ASP A 69 -39.10 10.72 -24.50
CA ASP A 69 -38.60 9.84 -25.56
C ASP A 69 -37.10 10.04 -25.77
N ARG A 70 -36.32 9.46 -24.85
CA ARG A 70 -34.95 9.04 -25.16
C ARG A 70 -34.90 7.53 -25.01
N SER A 71 -35.43 6.84 -26.03
CA SER A 71 -35.05 5.46 -26.30
C SER A 71 -33.52 5.27 -26.20
N PRO A 72 -33.02 4.14 -25.64
CA PRO A 72 -31.61 3.98 -25.34
C PRO A 72 -30.81 3.71 -26.62
N LYS A 73 -30.28 4.77 -27.24
CA LYS A 73 -29.25 4.65 -28.29
C LYS A 73 -27.89 4.14 -27.77
N HIS A 74 -27.72 3.95 -26.45
CA HIS A 74 -26.44 3.57 -25.84
C HIS A 74 -26.06 2.08 -25.96
N PHE A 75 -26.98 1.18 -26.33
CA PHE A 75 -26.64 -0.24 -26.49
C PHE A 75 -26.18 -0.62 -27.91
N ARG A 76 -26.22 0.31 -28.87
CA ARG A 76 -26.02 0.03 -30.31
C ARG A 76 -24.60 0.33 -30.85
N ASP A 77 -23.66 0.70 -29.98
CA ASP A 77 -22.31 1.16 -30.36
C ASP A 77 -21.15 0.22 -29.92
N MET A 78 -21.42 -1.05 -29.60
CA MET A 78 -20.33 -2.04 -29.50
C MET A 78 -19.68 -2.36 -30.86
N ASN A 79 -20.35 -2.04 -31.97
CA ASN A 79 -19.89 -2.31 -33.34
C ASN A 79 -18.98 -1.22 -33.95
N LYS A 80 -18.54 -0.22 -33.18
CA LYS A 80 -17.70 0.89 -33.69
C LYS A 80 -16.24 0.86 -33.26
N LEU A 81 -15.86 -0.05 -32.36
CA LEU A 81 -14.44 -0.24 -32.04
C LEU A 81 -13.77 -1.06 -33.15
N PRO A 82 -12.64 -0.60 -33.73
CA PRO A 82 -11.90 -1.41 -34.67
C PRO A 82 -11.49 -2.73 -34.00
N SER A 83 -11.66 -3.86 -34.71
CA SER A 83 -11.43 -5.22 -34.20
C SER A 83 -10.08 -5.38 -33.47
N ARG A 84 -9.05 -4.64 -33.89
CA ARG A 84 -7.73 -4.60 -33.26
C ARG A 84 -7.74 -4.06 -31.82
N GLN A 85 -8.54 -3.04 -31.52
CA GLN A 85 -8.61 -2.46 -30.17
C GLN A 85 -9.36 -3.41 -29.22
N LEU A 86 -10.44 -4.01 -29.69
CA LEU A 86 -11.19 -4.97 -28.89
C LEU A 86 -10.36 -6.21 -28.57
N THR A 87 -9.60 -6.73 -29.54
CA THR A 87 -8.68 -7.87 -29.34
C THR A 87 -7.54 -7.52 -28.37
N PHE A 88 -6.93 -6.33 -28.49
CA PHE A 88 -5.93 -5.87 -27.54
C PHE A 88 -6.47 -5.83 -26.10
N ARG A 89 -7.66 -5.24 -25.89
CA ARG A 89 -8.30 -5.13 -24.57
C ARG A 89 -8.68 -6.48 -23.99
N ALA A 90 -9.23 -7.38 -24.81
CA ALA A 90 -9.56 -8.74 -24.39
C ALA A 90 -8.30 -9.52 -23.97
N LEU A 91 -7.22 -9.41 -24.74
CA LEU A 91 -5.95 -10.06 -24.44
C LEU A 91 -5.31 -9.50 -23.16
N LEU A 92 -5.31 -8.18 -22.98
CA LEU A 92 -4.81 -7.52 -21.77
C LEU A 92 -5.62 -7.96 -20.53
N PHE A 93 -6.95 -8.03 -20.64
CA PHE A 93 -7.82 -8.55 -19.59
C PHE A 93 -7.47 -9.98 -19.20
N VAL A 94 -7.37 -10.88 -20.19
CA VAL A 94 -7.06 -12.29 -19.96
C VAL A 94 -5.67 -12.45 -19.34
N ILE A 95 -4.67 -11.69 -19.80
CA ILE A 95 -3.32 -11.74 -19.23
C ILE A 95 -3.34 -11.32 -17.77
N VAL A 96 -3.91 -10.16 -17.43
CA VAL A 96 -3.89 -9.67 -16.04
C VAL A 96 -4.64 -10.62 -15.12
N VAL A 97 -5.83 -11.10 -15.52
CA VAL A 97 -6.59 -12.08 -14.74
C VAL A 97 -5.80 -13.38 -14.56
N SER A 98 -5.23 -13.92 -15.64
CA SER A 98 -4.48 -15.19 -15.59
C SER A 98 -3.23 -15.08 -14.71
N VAL A 99 -2.49 -13.97 -14.83
CA VAL A 99 -1.29 -13.70 -14.03
C VAL A 99 -1.67 -13.50 -12.55
N SER A 100 -2.72 -12.73 -12.24
CA SER A 100 -3.20 -12.57 -10.87
C SER A 100 -3.64 -13.91 -10.25
N VAL A 101 -4.40 -14.74 -10.97
CA VAL A 101 -4.81 -16.07 -10.48
C VAL A 101 -3.61 -17.01 -10.32
N TYR A 102 -2.63 -16.95 -11.22
CA TYR A 102 -1.44 -17.80 -11.16
C TYR A 102 -0.58 -17.52 -9.92
N PHE A 103 -0.38 -16.24 -9.59
CA PHE A 103 0.41 -15.81 -8.43
C PHE A 103 -0.40 -15.68 -7.13
N LEU A 104 -1.71 -15.95 -7.17
CA LEU A 104 -2.53 -15.95 -5.98
C LEU A 104 -1.98 -16.99 -4.97
N PRO A 105 -1.62 -16.59 -3.74
CA PRO A 105 -1.14 -17.53 -2.73
C PRO A 105 -2.18 -18.63 -2.52
N ARG A 106 -1.82 -19.86 -2.85
CA ARG A 106 -2.68 -21.03 -2.64
C ARG A 106 -2.40 -21.57 -1.25
N THR A 107 -3.29 -21.29 -0.31
CA THR A 107 -3.41 -22.14 0.87
C THR A 107 -4.14 -23.39 0.40
N SER A 108 -3.44 -24.51 0.29
CA SER A 108 -3.97 -25.80 -0.17
C SER A 108 -5.06 -26.39 0.75
N GLU A 109 -5.32 -25.77 1.89
CA GLU A 109 -6.02 -26.38 3.00
C GLU A 109 -7.03 -25.39 3.60
N ASN A 110 -8.22 -25.90 3.93
CA ASN A 110 -9.24 -25.18 4.69
C ASN A 110 -8.81 -25.07 6.17
N HIS A 111 -7.74 -24.33 6.43
CA HIS A 111 -7.33 -24.03 7.80
C HIS A 111 -8.21 -22.95 8.41
N TYR A 112 -8.48 -23.08 9.69
CA TYR A 112 -9.14 -22.04 10.44
C TYR A 112 -8.10 -20.99 10.82
N VAL A 113 -8.39 -19.71 10.59
CA VAL A 113 -7.50 -18.64 11.04
C VAL A 113 -7.91 -18.22 12.44
N PHE A 114 -7.07 -18.52 13.43
CA PHE A 114 -7.30 -18.18 14.82
C PHE A 114 -6.04 -17.62 15.49
N GLU A 115 -6.25 -16.74 16.47
CA GLU A 115 -5.19 -16.16 17.31
C GLU A 115 -5.49 -16.44 18.78
N GLU A 116 -4.46 -16.76 19.55
CA GLU A 116 -4.59 -16.97 20.99
C GLU A 116 -5.12 -15.71 21.68
N GLY A 117 -6.15 -15.89 22.52
CA GLY A 117 -6.79 -14.80 23.26
C GLY A 117 -7.80 -13.99 22.45
N ARG A 118 -8.02 -14.28 21.16
CA ARG A 118 -9.13 -13.71 20.38
C ARG A 118 -10.36 -14.64 20.37
N PRO A 119 -11.57 -14.10 20.21
CA PRO A 119 -12.78 -14.90 20.05
C PRO A 119 -12.77 -15.70 18.74
N TRP A 120 -13.29 -16.92 18.77
CA TRP A 120 -13.50 -17.75 17.60
C TRP A 120 -14.54 -17.14 16.66
N SER A 121 -14.15 -16.95 15.41
CA SER A 121 -14.93 -16.25 14.39
C SER A 121 -15.86 -17.17 13.59
N TYR A 122 -15.62 -18.48 13.61
CA TYR A 122 -16.36 -19.46 12.81
C TYR A 122 -17.54 -20.05 13.58
N ALA A 123 -18.41 -20.79 12.87
CA ALA A 123 -19.47 -21.56 13.50
C ALA A 123 -18.91 -22.67 14.40
N LEU A 124 -19.79 -23.29 15.19
CA LEU A 124 -19.49 -24.44 16.04
C LEU A 124 -18.65 -25.48 15.30
N LEU A 125 -17.42 -25.69 15.78
CA LEU A 125 -16.54 -26.75 15.33
C LEU A 125 -16.72 -27.95 16.26
N THR A 126 -17.15 -29.07 15.68
CA THR A 126 -17.23 -30.38 16.35
C THR A 126 -16.15 -31.28 15.77
N ALA A 127 -15.61 -32.18 16.58
CA ALA A 127 -14.56 -33.09 16.16
C ALA A 127 -15.11 -34.11 15.13
N PRO A 128 -14.65 -34.11 13.87
CA PRO A 128 -15.14 -35.06 12.87
C PRO A 128 -14.55 -36.46 13.06
N PHE A 129 -13.55 -36.60 13.92
CA PHE A 129 -12.87 -37.83 14.31
C PHE A 129 -12.21 -37.65 15.68
N ASP A 130 -11.70 -38.73 16.26
CA ASP A 130 -10.97 -38.69 17.53
C ASP A 130 -9.66 -37.87 17.43
N ILE A 131 -9.51 -36.87 18.30
CA ILE A 131 -8.38 -35.94 18.31
C ILE A 131 -7.58 -36.09 19.61
N PRO A 132 -6.31 -36.53 19.57
CA PRO A 132 -5.47 -36.59 20.75
C PRO A 132 -5.18 -35.18 21.29
N ILE A 133 -5.25 -35.02 22.61
CA ILE A 133 -4.95 -33.78 23.30
C ILE A 133 -3.49 -33.83 23.76
N HIS A 134 -2.63 -33.08 23.07
CA HIS A 134 -1.25 -32.89 23.49
C HIS A 134 -1.13 -31.83 24.60
N LEU A 135 -0.04 -31.90 25.37
CA LEU A 135 0.32 -30.88 26.34
C LEU A 135 0.58 -29.55 25.63
N ASP A 136 0.13 -28.44 26.22
CA ASP A 136 0.48 -27.11 25.74
C ASP A 136 1.99 -26.87 25.87
N SER A 137 2.50 -25.86 25.16
CA SER A 137 3.93 -25.56 25.07
C SER A 137 4.58 -25.27 26.44
N LEU A 138 3.86 -24.63 27.37
CA LEU A 138 4.37 -24.32 28.71
C LEU A 138 4.42 -25.57 29.58
N SER A 139 3.36 -26.38 29.55
CA SER A 139 3.30 -27.65 30.30
C SER A 139 4.33 -28.65 29.79
N ALA A 140 4.51 -28.76 28.48
CA ALA A 140 5.53 -29.60 27.86
C ALA A 140 6.95 -29.18 28.25
N ALA A 141 7.24 -27.87 28.27
CA ALA A 141 8.52 -27.34 28.71
C ALA A 141 8.79 -27.67 30.19
N ARG A 142 7.82 -27.45 31.08
CA ARG A 142 7.93 -27.76 32.51
C ARG A 142 8.23 -29.24 32.77
N ILE A 143 7.54 -30.14 32.06
CA ILE A 143 7.74 -31.59 32.20
C ILE A 143 9.14 -31.98 31.73
N ARG A 144 9.60 -31.44 30.59
CA ARG A 144 10.95 -31.68 30.08
C ARG A 144 12.01 -31.22 31.07
N ASP A 145 11.90 -30.00 31.58
CA ASP A 145 12.86 -29.43 32.54
C ASP A 145 12.90 -30.22 33.84
N SER A 146 11.74 -30.62 34.36
CA SER A 146 11.63 -31.44 35.56
C SER A 146 12.29 -32.81 35.39
N LEU A 147 12.02 -33.48 34.27
CA LEU A 147 12.61 -34.79 33.95
C LEU A 147 14.11 -34.69 33.78
N GLN A 148 14.62 -33.73 33.02
CA GLN A 148 16.07 -33.56 32.82
C GLN A 148 16.82 -33.26 34.13
N THR A 149 16.20 -32.54 35.05
CA THR A 149 16.82 -32.15 36.33
C THR A 149 16.87 -33.30 37.33
N HIS A 150 15.84 -34.16 37.37
CA HIS A 150 15.71 -35.24 38.36
C HIS A 150 16.04 -36.64 37.81
N PHE A 151 16.46 -36.74 36.55
CA PHE A 151 16.78 -38.02 35.94
C PHE A 151 18.05 -38.62 36.56
N GLU A 152 17.94 -39.84 37.08
CA GLU A 152 19.09 -40.60 37.57
C GLU A 152 19.85 -41.23 36.38
N PRO A 153 21.08 -40.79 36.09
CA PRO A 153 21.90 -41.35 35.01
C PRO A 153 22.31 -42.80 35.28
N VAL A 154 22.58 -43.53 34.20
CA VAL A 154 23.06 -44.92 34.24
C VAL A 154 24.57 -44.95 34.25
N PHE A 155 25.13 -45.75 35.15
CA PHE A 155 26.55 -46.00 35.30
C PHE A 155 26.85 -47.49 35.10
N THR A 156 28.08 -47.74 34.69
CA THR A 156 28.65 -49.08 34.50
C THR A 156 29.92 -49.19 35.32
N ARG A 157 30.15 -50.36 35.91
CA ARG A 157 31.38 -50.66 36.63
C ARG A 157 32.33 -51.45 35.75
N ASP A 158 33.52 -50.91 35.52
CA ASP A 158 34.58 -51.60 34.80
C ASP A 158 35.38 -52.49 35.77
N ILE A 159 34.90 -53.72 35.91
CA ILE A 159 35.53 -54.75 36.75
C ILE A 159 36.91 -55.15 36.22
N THR A 160 37.14 -55.01 34.91
CA THR A 160 38.41 -55.37 34.27
C THR A 160 39.47 -54.32 34.55
N ALA A 161 39.13 -53.04 34.43
CA ALA A 161 40.01 -51.93 34.82
C ALA A 161 40.37 -52.02 36.30
N GLU A 162 39.40 -52.26 37.18
CA GLU A 162 39.64 -52.46 38.62
C GLU A 162 40.67 -53.56 38.90
N LYS A 163 40.50 -54.75 38.32
CA LYS A 163 41.45 -55.87 38.48
C LYS A 163 42.83 -55.55 37.92
N THR A 164 42.88 -54.88 36.77
CA THR A 164 44.12 -54.50 36.09
C THR A 164 44.90 -53.49 36.92
N ILE A 165 44.23 -52.43 37.40
CA ILE A 165 44.87 -51.38 38.20
C ILE A 165 45.38 -51.92 39.54
N VAL A 166 44.61 -52.77 40.23
CA VAL A 166 45.05 -53.41 41.47
C VAL A 166 46.25 -54.34 41.23
N SER A 167 46.27 -55.07 40.12
CA SER A 167 47.39 -55.95 39.72
C SER A 167 48.66 -55.16 39.35
N ASP A 168 48.50 -54.10 38.56
CA ASP A 168 49.60 -53.22 38.14
C ASP A 168 50.23 -52.51 39.32
N TYR A 169 49.40 -52.03 40.25
CA TYR A 169 49.88 -51.43 41.49
C TYR A 169 50.60 -52.46 42.37
N THR A 170 50.05 -53.67 42.51
CA THR A 170 50.69 -54.76 43.27
C THR A 170 52.07 -55.09 42.71
N THR A 171 52.18 -55.18 41.38
CA THR A 171 53.45 -55.43 40.68
C THR A 171 54.44 -54.29 40.92
N ARG A 172 53.98 -53.03 40.78
CA ARG A 172 54.81 -51.85 41.00
C ARG A 172 55.32 -51.79 42.43
N LEU A 173 54.43 -51.95 43.42
CA LEU A 173 54.78 -51.96 44.85
C LEU A 173 55.85 -53.01 45.15
N ASN A 174 55.73 -54.23 44.60
CA ASN A 174 56.69 -55.31 44.80
C ASN A 174 58.04 -55.08 44.09
N SER A 175 58.05 -54.37 42.96
CA SER A 175 59.25 -54.07 42.18
C SER A 175 60.06 -52.87 42.69
N THR A 176 59.45 -51.97 43.47
CA THR A 176 60.12 -50.77 44.01
C THR A 176 61.10 -51.16 45.13
N THR A 177 62.40 -51.01 44.85
CA THR A 177 63.50 -51.26 45.79
C THR A 177 63.73 -50.07 46.73
N GLY A 178 64.09 -50.32 48.00
CA GLY A 178 64.40 -49.26 48.97
C GLY A 178 63.21 -48.79 49.82
N LEU A 179 62.12 -49.56 49.88
CA LEU A 179 60.97 -49.30 50.75
C LEU A 179 61.13 -50.02 52.10
N ASP A 180 61.06 -49.27 53.19
CA ASP A 180 61.09 -49.78 54.58
C ASP A 180 59.68 -50.23 55.02
N ILE A 181 59.14 -51.27 54.38
CA ILE A 181 57.81 -51.83 54.66
C ILE A 181 57.83 -53.36 54.70
N THR A 182 57.14 -53.92 55.70
CA THR A 182 56.97 -55.37 55.90
C THR A 182 55.99 -56.00 54.89
N PRO A 183 56.04 -57.33 54.67
CA PRO A 183 55.06 -58.01 53.82
C PRO A 183 53.61 -57.84 54.29
N SER A 184 53.36 -57.73 55.59
CA SER A 184 52.02 -57.46 56.13
C SER A 184 51.53 -56.05 55.78
N GLN A 185 52.39 -55.04 55.87
CA GLN A 185 52.09 -53.67 55.46
C GLN A 185 51.82 -53.56 53.96
N ARG A 186 52.57 -54.28 53.11
CA ARG A 186 52.30 -54.35 51.65
C ARG A 186 50.91 -54.90 51.36
N ASN A 187 50.55 -56.00 52.02
CA ASN A 187 49.21 -56.60 51.88
C ASN A 187 48.11 -55.69 52.42
N GLN A 188 48.40 -54.87 53.45
CA GLN A 188 47.46 -53.88 53.94
C GLN A 188 47.18 -52.78 52.92
N ILE A 189 48.22 -52.23 52.26
CA ILE A 189 48.04 -51.21 51.20
C ILE A 189 47.19 -51.75 50.05
N ILE A 190 47.50 -52.96 49.57
CA ILE A 190 46.76 -53.60 48.47
C ILE A 190 45.29 -53.82 48.84
N ARG A 191 45.02 -54.19 50.11
CA ARG A 191 43.65 -54.40 50.62
C ARG A 191 42.85 -53.09 50.64
N GLU A 192 43.43 -52.01 51.12
CA GLU A 192 42.73 -50.72 51.17
C GLU A 192 42.48 -50.14 49.77
N ILE A 193 43.42 -50.31 48.85
CA ILE A 193 43.20 -49.95 47.44
C ILE A 193 42.03 -50.75 46.86
N ARG A 194 41.97 -52.07 47.13
CA ARG A 194 40.83 -52.90 46.73
C ARG A 194 39.52 -52.40 47.34
N ASN A 195 39.49 -52.09 48.64
CA ASN A 195 38.29 -51.56 49.31
C ASN A 195 37.78 -50.27 48.66
N ILE A 196 38.67 -49.36 48.25
CA ILE A 196 38.28 -48.11 47.59
C ILE A 196 37.72 -48.37 46.19
N TYR A 197 38.31 -49.27 45.41
CA TYR A 197 37.73 -49.67 44.12
C TYR A 197 36.41 -50.42 44.29
N GLU A 198 36.25 -51.17 45.39
CA GLU A 198 34.99 -51.81 45.77
C GLU A 198 33.87 -50.80 46.04
N ASN A 199 34.20 -49.71 46.73
CA ASN A 199 33.29 -48.60 46.98
C ASN A 199 33.02 -47.76 45.73
N GLY A 200 34.01 -47.63 44.83
CA GLY A 200 33.88 -47.01 43.51
C GLY A 200 34.62 -45.68 43.35
N ILE A 201 35.40 -45.57 42.28
CA ILE A 201 36.09 -44.35 41.86
C ILE A 201 35.40 -43.77 40.62
N VAL A 202 35.05 -42.49 40.67
CA VAL A 202 34.43 -41.73 39.58
C VAL A 202 35.37 -40.64 39.05
N ASP A 203 35.05 -40.09 37.88
CA ASP A 203 35.76 -38.93 37.33
C ASP A 203 35.48 -37.63 38.13
N ARG A 204 36.26 -36.58 37.83
CA ARG A 204 36.20 -35.31 38.56
C ARG A 204 34.84 -34.59 38.43
N ASP A 205 34.23 -34.63 37.25
CA ASP A 205 32.96 -33.95 36.99
C ASP A 205 31.82 -34.66 37.74
N THR A 206 31.79 -36.00 37.66
CA THR A 206 30.83 -36.82 38.41
C THR A 206 30.98 -36.60 39.92
N TYR A 207 32.21 -36.64 40.46
CA TYR A 207 32.44 -36.37 41.88
C TYR A 207 31.99 -34.96 42.30
N SER A 208 32.22 -33.94 41.46
CA SER A 208 31.76 -32.58 41.74
C SER A 208 30.23 -32.51 41.86
N LYS A 209 29.50 -33.26 41.02
CA LYS A 209 28.02 -33.33 41.08
C LYS A 209 27.55 -34.01 42.36
N ILE A 210 28.20 -35.12 42.75
CA ILE A 210 27.92 -35.84 44.00
C ILE A 210 28.17 -34.93 45.21
N ALA A 211 29.35 -34.29 45.29
CA ALA A 211 29.74 -33.43 46.41
C ALA A 211 28.83 -32.20 46.56
N SER A 212 28.27 -31.69 45.45
CA SER A 212 27.30 -30.59 45.45
C SER A 212 25.86 -31.02 45.79
N GLY A 213 25.60 -32.31 46.00
CA GLY A 213 24.27 -32.87 46.23
C GLY A 213 23.39 -32.99 44.98
N ARG A 214 23.92 -32.70 43.79
CA ARG A 214 23.17 -32.77 42.51
C ARG A 214 23.03 -34.19 41.96
N LEU A 215 23.81 -35.15 42.48
CA LEU A 215 23.77 -36.55 42.05
C LEU A 215 23.79 -37.48 43.28
N PRO A 216 22.68 -37.60 44.03
CA PRO A 216 22.60 -38.41 45.25
C PRO A 216 22.55 -39.92 44.98
N SER A 217 22.07 -40.31 43.80
CA SER A 217 21.91 -41.69 43.35
C SER A 217 22.21 -41.82 41.86
N VAL A 218 22.59 -43.02 41.44
CA VAL A 218 22.81 -43.42 40.05
C VAL A 218 22.20 -44.80 39.80
N ARG A 219 21.90 -45.12 38.55
CA ARG A 219 21.36 -46.43 38.17
C ARG A 219 22.44 -47.35 37.62
N PHE A 220 22.37 -48.62 37.98
CA PHE A 220 23.14 -49.68 37.34
C PHE A 220 22.18 -50.70 36.75
N ILE A 221 22.53 -51.26 35.58
CA ILE A 221 21.72 -52.28 34.94
C ILE A 221 22.32 -53.64 35.25
N HIS A 222 21.54 -54.47 35.93
CA HIS A 222 21.89 -55.86 36.25
C HIS A 222 20.74 -56.76 35.80
N ASP A 223 21.03 -57.77 34.98
CA ASP A 223 20.03 -58.69 34.42
C ASP A 223 18.79 -57.98 33.81
N ASN A 224 19.04 -56.93 33.03
CA ASN A 224 18.01 -56.04 32.44
C ASN A 224 17.13 -55.26 33.43
N VAL A 225 17.47 -55.24 34.72
CA VAL A 225 16.78 -54.43 35.73
C VAL A 225 17.66 -53.25 36.15
N ALA A 226 17.08 -52.05 36.17
CA ALA A 226 17.76 -50.86 36.67
C ALA A 226 17.65 -50.79 38.20
N ILE A 227 18.80 -50.79 38.88
CA ILE A 227 18.91 -50.71 40.34
C ILE A 227 19.50 -49.33 40.68
N SER A 228 18.80 -48.56 41.51
CA SER A 228 19.30 -47.26 42.01
C SER A 228 20.25 -47.50 43.20
N MET A 229 21.46 -46.93 43.12
CA MET A 229 22.49 -47.02 44.16
C MET A 229 22.90 -45.63 44.63
N PRO A 230 23.13 -45.43 45.94
CA PRO A 230 23.59 -44.16 46.49
C PRO A 230 25.04 -43.89 46.07
N THR A 231 25.35 -42.63 45.78
CA THR A 231 26.70 -42.18 45.36
C THR A 231 27.61 -41.78 46.52
N SER A 232 27.12 -41.85 47.76
CA SER A 232 27.81 -41.32 48.94
C SER A 232 29.17 -41.99 49.23
N ALA A 233 29.37 -43.21 48.77
CA ALA A 233 30.63 -43.95 48.92
C ALA A 233 31.64 -43.68 47.78
N TYR A 234 31.23 -42.99 46.71
CA TYR A 234 32.08 -42.77 45.53
C TYR A 234 33.09 -41.66 45.77
N LEU A 235 34.35 -41.94 45.41
CA LEU A 235 35.44 -40.99 45.51
C LEU A 235 35.97 -40.64 44.13
N SER A 236 36.53 -39.43 43.98
CA SER A 236 37.40 -39.17 42.82
C SER A 236 38.79 -39.78 43.05
N ALA A 237 39.55 -40.04 42.00
CA ALA A 237 40.93 -40.54 42.11
C ALA A 237 41.80 -39.71 43.10
N PHE A 238 41.63 -38.38 43.09
CA PHE A 238 42.31 -37.48 44.03
C PHE A 238 41.87 -37.69 45.49
N ARG A 239 40.56 -37.79 45.75
CA ARG A 239 40.03 -38.01 47.11
C ARG A 239 40.30 -39.43 47.61
N ALA A 240 40.32 -40.40 46.72
CA ALA A 240 40.76 -41.76 47.00
C ALA A 240 42.22 -41.78 47.48
N TYR A 241 43.11 -41.06 46.79
CA TYR A 241 44.50 -40.90 47.22
C TYR A 241 44.61 -40.21 48.59
N GLU A 242 43.92 -39.09 48.80
CA GLU A 242 43.90 -38.38 50.09
C GLU A 242 43.36 -39.28 51.22
N HIS A 243 42.35 -40.09 50.93
CA HIS A 243 41.80 -41.04 51.89
C HIS A 243 42.84 -42.12 52.27
N LEU A 244 43.51 -42.72 51.28
CA LEU A 244 44.58 -43.70 51.52
C LEU A 244 45.74 -43.09 52.31
N ASP A 245 46.17 -41.88 51.94
CA ASP A 245 47.23 -41.17 52.65
C ASP A 245 46.83 -40.90 54.11
N SER A 246 45.57 -40.52 54.38
CA SER A 246 45.10 -40.28 55.75
C SER A 246 45.01 -41.53 56.64
N ILE A 247 44.82 -42.71 56.04
CA ILE A 247 44.66 -43.98 56.77
C ILE A 247 46.00 -44.49 57.29
N PHE A 248 47.05 -44.38 56.48
CA PHE A 248 48.36 -44.90 56.85
C PHE A 248 49.12 -43.87 57.68
N ARG A 249 49.34 -44.14 58.98
CA ARG A 249 50.11 -43.24 59.87
C ARG A 249 51.60 -43.58 59.94
N ASP A 250 52.00 -44.67 59.30
CA ASP A 250 53.37 -45.19 59.29
C ASP A 250 54.20 -44.50 58.20
N LYS A 251 55.40 -44.04 58.57
CA LYS A 251 56.30 -43.28 57.68
C LYS A 251 56.74 -44.10 56.47
N GLY A 252 56.93 -45.40 56.62
CA GLY A 252 57.31 -46.32 55.54
C GLY A 252 56.18 -46.52 54.53
N MET A 253 54.93 -46.62 55.00
CA MET A 253 53.76 -46.76 54.14
C MET A 253 53.47 -45.48 53.34
N HIS A 254 53.59 -44.30 53.94
CA HIS A 254 53.50 -43.03 53.20
C HIS A 254 54.56 -42.90 52.11
N GLN A 255 55.81 -43.25 52.43
CA GLN A 255 56.90 -43.24 51.46
C GLN A 255 56.62 -44.22 50.31
N ALA A 256 55.98 -45.36 50.58
CA ALA A 256 55.58 -46.32 49.57
C ALA A 256 54.50 -45.79 48.62
N LEU A 257 53.49 -45.07 49.12
CA LEU A 257 52.47 -44.44 48.25
C LEU A 257 53.08 -43.39 47.30
N SER A 258 54.03 -42.60 47.81
CA SER A 258 54.73 -41.57 47.02
C SER A 258 55.70 -42.18 46.01
N ALA A 259 56.54 -43.14 46.43
CA ALA A 259 57.54 -43.78 45.58
C ALA A 259 56.93 -44.66 44.48
N THR A 260 55.70 -45.13 44.66
CA THR A 260 54.97 -45.92 43.64
C THR A 260 54.15 -45.07 42.68
N HIS A 261 54.11 -43.74 42.88
CA HIS A 261 53.32 -42.81 42.07
C HIS A 261 51.84 -43.25 41.99
N LEU A 262 51.24 -43.64 43.12
CA LEU A 262 49.86 -44.17 43.14
C LEU A 262 48.85 -43.18 42.52
N SER A 263 49.07 -41.87 42.69
CA SER A 263 48.22 -40.82 42.12
C SER A 263 48.13 -40.84 40.59
N GLU A 264 49.14 -41.39 39.88
CA GLU A 264 49.16 -41.53 38.42
C GLU A 264 48.42 -42.80 37.94
N ILE A 265 48.21 -43.76 38.84
CA ILE A 265 47.63 -45.07 38.54
C ILE A 265 46.13 -45.11 38.84
N LEU A 266 45.66 -44.31 39.80
CA LEU A 266 44.25 -44.27 40.16
C LEU A 266 43.39 -43.74 39.00
N GLN A 267 42.50 -44.57 38.49
CA GLN A 267 41.55 -44.22 37.44
C GLN A 267 40.12 -44.57 37.86
N PRO A 268 39.10 -43.89 37.30
CA PRO A 268 37.70 -44.23 37.57
C PRO A 268 37.35 -45.64 37.09
N ASN A 269 36.73 -46.44 37.96
CA ASN A 269 36.10 -47.73 37.58
C ASN A 269 34.58 -47.62 37.49
N ILE A 270 33.97 -46.53 37.96
CA ILE A 270 32.54 -46.23 37.81
C ILE A 270 32.40 -45.15 36.74
N LEU A 271 31.91 -45.57 35.57
CA LEU A 271 31.82 -44.74 34.36
C LEU A 271 30.36 -44.53 33.98
N ILE A 272 30.03 -43.33 33.50
CA ILE A 272 28.70 -43.03 33.00
C ILE A 272 28.46 -43.73 31.66
N ASP A 273 27.37 -44.49 31.56
CA ASP A 273 26.88 -45.01 30.30
C ASP A 273 26.02 -43.95 29.62
N THR A 274 26.66 -43.10 28.82
CA THR A 274 25.99 -42.00 28.12
C THR A 274 24.94 -42.48 27.11
N VAL A 275 25.12 -43.66 26.51
CA VAL A 275 24.22 -44.22 25.51
C VAL A 275 22.93 -44.68 26.17
N THR A 276 23.05 -45.50 27.21
CA THR A 276 21.87 -46.02 27.92
C THR A 276 21.16 -44.94 28.71
N THR A 277 21.91 -44.00 29.31
CA THR A 277 21.34 -42.81 29.95
C THR A 277 20.49 -42.01 28.99
N ARG A 278 21.00 -41.72 27.78
CA ARG A 278 20.25 -40.96 26.77
C ARG A 278 19.00 -41.72 26.31
N ARG A 279 19.13 -43.01 26.01
CA ARG A 279 18.00 -43.86 25.59
C ARG A 279 16.87 -43.86 26.63
N LEU A 280 17.18 -44.09 27.91
CA LEU A 280 16.18 -44.13 28.97
C LEU A 280 15.57 -42.75 29.24
N LEU A 281 16.34 -41.67 29.08
CA LEU A 281 15.83 -40.30 29.20
C LEU A 281 14.85 -39.99 28.05
N GLU A 282 15.19 -40.36 26.82
CA GLU A 282 14.32 -40.21 25.65
C GLU A 282 13.03 -41.01 25.80
N GLU A 283 13.10 -42.26 26.29
CA GLU A 283 11.92 -43.08 26.59
C GLU A 283 11.02 -42.46 27.67
N ALA A 284 11.62 -41.89 28.73
CA ALA A 284 10.87 -41.19 29.77
C ALA A 284 10.19 -39.92 29.24
N LEU A 285 10.89 -39.15 28.41
CA LEU A 285 10.34 -37.97 27.75
C LEU A 285 9.21 -38.33 26.79
N GLN A 286 9.36 -39.39 25.99
CA GLN A 286 8.32 -39.86 25.07
C GLN A 286 7.05 -40.26 25.82
N LYS A 287 7.17 -41.01 26.93
CA LYS A 287 6.03 -41.37 27.78
C LYS A 287 5.37 -40.16 28.42
N ALA A 288 6.17 -39.19 28.89
CA ALA A 288 5.65 -37.99 29.56
C ALA A 288 5.03 -36.97 28.59
N MET A 289 5.40 -37.00 27.31
CA MET A 289 4.86 -36.15 26.25
C MET A 289 3.69 -36.79 25.49
N ALA A 290 3.24 -37.98 25.91
CA ALA A 290 2.10 -38.66 25.31
C ALA A 290 0.80 -37.83 25.47
N PRO A 291 -0.20 -38.03 24.58
CA PRO A 291 -1.49 -37.35 24.70
C PRO A 291 -2.14 -37.59 26.07
N VAL A 292 -2.61 -36.51 26.69
CA VAL A 292 -3.23 -36.53 28.03
C VAL A 292 -4.70 -36.98 27.97
N GLY A 293 -5.30 -36.95 26.77
CA GLY A 293 -6.67 -37.38 26.53
C GLY A 293 -7.01 -37.38 25.04
N ILE A 294 -8.26 -37.67 24.71
CA ILE A 294 -8.80 -37.68 23.35
C ILE A 294 -10.14 -36.96 23.36
N ILE A 295 -10.35 -36.03 22.42
CA ILE A 295 -11.67 -35.48 22.10
C ILE A 295 -12.34 -36.46 21.15
N GLN A 296 -13.51 -36.97 21.53
CA GLN A 296 -14.19 -38.01 20.74
C GLN A 296 -14.87 -37.41 19.51
N GLN A 297 -15.01 -38.23 18.47
CA GLN A 297 -15.83 -37.88 17.31
C GLN A 297 -17.23 -37.41 17.73
N GLY A 298 -17.65 -36.23 17.24
CA GLY A 298 -18.91 -35.58 17.54
C GLY A 298 -18.88 -34.64 18.75
N GLU A 299 -17.79 -34.62 19.53
CA GLU A 299 -17.64 -33.72 20.67
C GLU A 299 -17.36 -32.27 20.21
N ARG A 300 -17.83 -31.29 20.98
CA ARG A 300 -17.62 -29.86 20.69
C ARG A 300 -16.16 -29.49 20.95
N ILE A 301 -15.50 -28.91 19.95
CA ILE A 301 -14.15 -28.33 20.08
C ILE A 301 -14.27 -26.87 20.53
N ILE A 302 -14.95 -26.02 19.75
CA ILE A 302 -15.07 -24.58 20.00
C ILE A 302 -16.30 -24.02 19.30
N ASP A 303 -16.98 -23.03 19.90
CA ASP A 303 -18.14 -22.36 19.32
C ASP A 303 -17.88 -20.88 19.05
N LYS A 304 -18.72 -20.27 18.22
CA LYS A 304 -18.61 -18.87 17.83
C LYS A 304 -18.64 -17.97 19.07
N GLY A 305 -17.61 -17.15 19.21
CA GLY A 305 -17.44 -16.23 20.35
C GLY A 305 -16.68 -16.82 21.54
N ASP A 306 -16.38 -18.12 21.56
CA ASP A 306 -15.50 -18.71 22.57
C ASP A 306 -14.08 -18.15 22.41
N ILE A 307 -13.39 -17.87 23.52
CA ILE A 307 -12.01 -17.39 23.47
C ILE A 307 -11.07 -18.57 23.17
N VAL A 308 -10.19 -18.40 22.18
CA VAL A 308 -9.17 -19.39 21.85
C VAL A 308 -8.09 -19.39 22.94
N THR A 309 -8.19 -20.31 23.89
CA THR A 309 -7.19 -20.53 24.95
C THR A 309 -5.97 -21.28 24.42
N THR A 310 -4.81 -21.20 25.09
CA THR A 310 -3.58 -21.89 24.67
C THR A 310 -3.75 -23.41 24.53
N ARG A 311 -4.54 -24.04 25.41
CA ARG A 311 -4.91 -25.47 25.29
C ARG A 311 -5.73 -25.71 24.02
N LEU A 312 -6.71 -24.85 23.77
CA LEU A 312 -7.61 -24.99 22.62
C LEU A 312 -6.89 -24.72 21.30
N ALA A 313 -5.94 -23.78 21.27
CA ALA A 313 -5.05 -23.55 20.13
C ALA A 313 -4.22 -24.81 19.79
N THR A 314 -3.72 -25.52 20.82
CA THR A 314 -3.00 -26.79 20.64
C THR A 314 -3.92 -27.87 20.04
N VAL A 315 -5.15 -27.97 20.54
CA VAL A 315 -6.18 -28.88 19.99
C VAL A 315 -6.54 -28.53 18.55
N LEU A 316 -6.76 -27.24 18.23
CA LEU A 316 -7.09 -26.78 16.89
C LEU A 316 -5.95 -27.05 15.91
N LYS A 317 -4.70 -26.87 16.33
CA LYS A 317 -3.53 -27.23 15.53
C LYS A 317 -3.45 -28.74 15.28
N THR A 318 -3.70 -29.55 16.31
CA THR A 318 -3.72 -31.01 16.17
C THR A 318 -4.87 -31.46 15.25
N TYR A 319 -6.03 -30.80 15.35
CA TYR A 319 -7.16 -31.00 14.43
C TYR A 319 -6.74 -30.73 12.99
N GLU A 320 -6.07 -29.61 12.70
CA GLU A 320 -5.59 -29.25 11.36
C GLU A 320 -4.59 -30.29 10.84
N GLU A 321 -3.57 -30.65 11.63
CA GLU A 321 -2.57 -31.65 11.25
C GLU A 321 -3.21 -33.00 10.88
N ILE A 322 -4.17 -33.49 11.68
CA ILE A 322 -4.86 -34.76 11.40
C ILE A 322 -5.85 -34.63 10.23
N ALA A 323 -6.51 -33.48 10.10
CA ALA A 323 -7.40 -33.21 8.98
C ALA A 323 -6.62 -33.21 7.65
N ASP A 324 -5.40 -32.69 7.64
CA ASP A 324 -4.51 -32.71 6.46
C ASP A 324 -4.01 -34.12 6.14
N GLU A 325 -3.64 -34.91 7.15
CA GLU A 325 -3.23 -36.30 6.97
C GLU A 325 -4.36 -37.17 6.41
N ARG A 326 -5.59 -36.98 6.91
CA ARG A 326 -6.78 -37.72 6.46
C ARG A 326 -7.35 -37.19 5.14
N GLY A 327 -7.20 -35.89 4.87
CA GLY A 327 -7.67 -35.21 3.66
C GLY A 327 -6.86 -35.55 2.39
N LYS A 328 -5.71 -36.22 2.52
CA LYS A 328 -4.90 -36.68 1.38
C LYS A 328 -5.48 -37.89 0.63
N GLY A 329 -6.55 -38.51 1.14
CA GLY A 329 -6.97 -39.83 0.70
C GLY A 329 -8.46 -40.04 0.45
N THR A 330 -9.24 -39.11 -0.13
CA THR A 330 -10.54 -39.45 -0.78
C THR A 330 -11.15 -38.31 -1.62
N ILE A 331 -11.12 -38.48 -2.95
CA ILE A 331 -12.15 -38.07 -3.96
C ILE A 331 -12.39 -36.56 -4.27
N SER A 332 -11.87 -36.14 -5.45
CA SER A 332 -12.45 -35.25 -6.48
C SER A 332 -13.08 -33.86 -6.12
N GLN A 333 -12.28 -32.88 -5.68
CA GLN A 333 -12.74 -31.46 -5.58
C GLN A 333 -11.69 -30.41 -5.99
N HIS A 334 -10.61 -30.75 -6.71
CA HIS A 334 -9.51 -29.80 -6.99
C HIS A 334 -9.85 -28.64 -7.96
N TYR A 335 -10.93 -28.72 -8.75
CA TYR A 335 -11.25 -27.68 -9.75
C TYR A 335 -12.17 -26.55 -9.24
N TYR A 336 -13.02 -26.81 -8.24
CA TYR A 336 -14.00 -25.82 -7.77
C TYR A 336 -13.36 -24.59 -7.09
N PRO A 337 -12.31 -24.72 -6.24
CA PRO A 337 -11.64 -23.56 -5.65
C PRO A 337 -10.96 -22.68 -6.71
N LEU A 338 -10.28 -23.30 -7.69
CA LEU A 338 -9.64 -22.58 -8.79
C LEU A 338 -10.67 -21.88 -9.68
N ALA A 339 -11.78 -22.56 -10.00
CA ALA A 339 -12.88 -21.96 -10.76
C ALA A 339 -13.49 -20.76 -10.02
N GLY A 340 -13.66 -20.86 -8.70
CA GLY A 340 -14.12 -19.75 -7.85
C GLY A 340 -13.16 -18.56 -7.84
N GLN A 341 -11.85 -18.81 -7.74
CA GLN A 341 -10.81 -17.76 -7.80
C GLN A 341 -10.77 -17.07 -9.17
N ILE A 342 -10.86 -17.84 -10.26
CA ILE A 342 -10.96 -17.30 -11.62
C ILE A 342 -12.21 -16.44 -11.74
N LEU A 343 -13.38 -16.95 -11.33
CA LEU A 343 -14.64 -16.22 -11.38
C LEU A 343 -14.58 -14.92 -10.57
N TYR A 344 -13.98 -14.95 -9.37
CA TYR A 344 -13.79 -13.78 -8.53
C TYR A 344 -12.97 -12.69 -9.24
N MET A 345 -11.82 -13.04 -9.81
CA MET A 345 -10.97 -12.11 -10.55
C MET A 345 -11.65 -11.58 -11.81
N VAL A 346 -12.35 -12.45 -12.55
CA VAL A 346 -13.12 -12.08 -13.75
C VAL A 346 -14.23 -11.09 -13.40
N ILE A 347 -14.94 -11.28 -12.29
CA ILE A 347 -16.00 -10.36 -11.86
C ILE A 347 -15.40 -9.00 -11.49
N LEU A 348 -14.31 -8.95 -10.72
CA LEU A 348 -13.73 -7.68 -10.26
C LEU A 348 -13.07 -6.88 -11.38
N PHE A 349 -12.21 -7.50 -12.19
CA PHE A 349 -11.67 -6.84 -13.39
C PHE A 349 -12.76 -6.57 -14.42
N GLY A 350 -13.77 -7.43 -14.53
CA GLY A 350 -14.92 -7.25 -15.41
C GLY A 350 -15.75 -6.03 -15.00
N ALA A 351 -15.95 -5.80 -13.71
CA ALA A 351 -16.59 -4.61 -13.17
C ALA A 351 -15.78 -3.34 -13.49
N LEU A 352 -14.45 -3.40 -13.45
CA LEU A 352 -13.58 -2.31 -13.90
C LEU A 352 -13.73 -2.02 -15.39
N TYR A 353 -13.70 -3.05 -16.25
CA TYR A 353 -13.91 -2.88 -17.69
C TYR A 353 -15.31 -2.35 -17.99
N GLY A 354 -16.33 -2.85 -17.28
CA GLY A 354 -17.70 -2.35 -17.37
C GLY A 354 -17.80 -0.88 -16.96
N TYR A 355 -17.16 -0.49 -15.85
CA TYR A 355 -17.09 0.91 -15.42
C TYR A 355 -16.45 1.81 -16.49
N LEU A 356 -15.30 1.41 -17.02
CA LEU A 356 -14.62 2.17 -18.07
C LEU A 356 -15.49 2.25 -19.33
N CYS A 357 -16.08 1.14 -19.77
CA CYS A 357 -16.90 1.12 -20.97
C CYS A 357 -18.18 1.96 -20.85
N ILE A 358 -18.82 1.98 -19.68
CA ILE A 358 -20.13 2.64 -19.47
C ILE A 358 -19.97 4.11 -19.05
N PHE A 359 -19.07 4.41 -18.11
CA PHE A 359 -18.97 5.73 -17.47
C PHE A 359 -17.76 6.56 -17.92
N ARG A 360 -16.75 5.93 -18.53
CA ARG A 360 -15.49 6.55 -18.96
C ARG A 360 -15.05 6.06 -20.34
N ARG A 361 -15.98 6.16 -21.31
CA ARG A 361 -15.76 5.71 -22.68
C ARG A 361 -14.52 6.36 -23.31
N ASP A 362 -14.27 7.62 -22.98
CA ASP A 362 -13.06 8.39 -23.31
C ASP A 362 -11.77 7.72 -22.85
N TYR A 363 -11.75 7.12 -21.66
CA TYR A 363 -10.59 6.36 -21.16
C TYR A 363 -10.54 4.95 -21.72
N PHE A 364 -11.70 4.32 -21.88
CA PHE A 364 -11.75 2.98 -22.46
C PHE A 364 -11.28 2.97 -23.91
N ASP A 365 -11.53 4.04 -24.67
CA ASP A 365 -11.15 4.15 -26.08
C ASP A 365 -9.66 4.47 -26.31
N ASP A 366 -8.97 5.00 -25.29
CA ASP A 366 -7.53 5.19 -25.32
C ASP A 366 -6.79 3.95 -24.79
N ASP A 367 -6.15 3.21 -25.71
CA ASP A 367 -5.41 1.99 -25.38
C ASP A 367 -4.26 2.24 -24.37
N ARG A 368 -3.67 3.45 -24.36
CA ARG A 368 -2.62 3.80 -23.39
C ARG A 368 -3.17 3.92 -21.98
N THR A 369 -4.34 4.56 -21.84
CA THR A 369 -5.02 4.70 -20.55
C THR A 369 -5.47 3.35 -20.00
N VAL A 370 -6.07 2.49 -20.83
CA VAL A 370 -6.46 1.13 -20.39
C VAL A 370 -5.22 0.31 -19.98
N LEU A 371 -4.15 0.37 -20.78
CA LEU A 371 -2.89 -0.31 -20.45
C LEU A 371 -2.30 0.19 -19.13
N PHE A 372 -2.29 1.51 -18.91
CA PHE A 372 -1.83 2.13 -17.66
C PHE A 372 -2.61 1.62 -16.44
N ILE A 373 -3.95 1.69 -16.48
CA ILE A 373 -4.81 1.26 -15.37
C ILE A 373 -4.56 -0.23 -15.07
N MET A 374 -4.58 -1.08 -16.10
CA MET A 374 -4.41 -2.52 -15.93
C MET A 374 -3.01 -2.91 -15.46
N THR A 375 -1.98 -2.21 -15.91
CA THR A 375 -0.60 -2.44 -15.48
C THR A 375 -0.42 -2.06 -14.02
N ILE A 376 -0.91 -0.89 -13.59
CA ILE A 376 -0.81 -0.46 -12.18
C ILE A 376 -1.60 -1.40 -11.27
N MET A 377 -2.82 -1.77 -11.64
CA MET A 377 -3.62 -2.69 -10.83
C MET A 377 -3.02 -4.09 -10.77
N GLY A 378 -2.55 -4.63 -11.91
CA GLY A 378 -1.86 -5.91 -11.95
C GLY A 378 -0.58 -5.90 -11.12
N LEU A 379 0.29 -4.90 -11.31
CA LEU A 379 1.56 -4.78 -10.59
C LEU A 379 1.36 -4.67 -9.08
N PHE A 380 0.44 -3.83 -8.61
CA PHE A 380 0.19 -3.68 -7.17
C PHE A 380 -0.51 -4.90 -6.56
N THR A 381 -1.34 -5.60 -7.34
CA THR A 381 -1.89 -6.90 -6.92
C THR A 381 -0.79 -7.93 -6.72
N LEU A 382 0.11 -8.07 -7.68
CA LEU A 382 1.25 -8.99 -7.59
C LEU A 382 2.21 -8.61 -6.46
N PHE A 383 2.46 -7.32 -6.28
CA PHE A 383 3.27 -6.82 -5.18
C PHE A 383 2.64 -7.15 -3.82
N ALA A 384 1.32 -6.95 -3.66
CA ALA A 384 0.61 -7.32 -2.44
C ALA A 384 0.68 -8.83 -2.16
N PHE A 385 0.53 -9.67 -3.19
CA PHE A 385 0.64 -11.12 -3.08
C PHE A 385 2.04 -11.55 -2.66
N ALA A 386 3.08 -10.98 -3.28
CA ALA A 386 4.47 -11.22 -2.93
C ALA A 386 4.79 -10.77 -1.49
N MET A 387 4.29 -9.60 -1.08
CA MET A 387 4.47 -9.08 0.29
C MET A 387 3.81 -9.98 1.33
N GLN A 388 2.59 -10.46 1.06
CA GLN A 388 1.90 -11.38 1.96
C GLN A 388 2.59 -12.75 2.04
N ALA A 389 3.15 -13.23 0.93
CA ALA A 389 3.92 -14.47 0.91
C ALA A 389 5.27 -14.34 1.65
N ALA A 390 5.91 -13.17 1.59
CA ALA A 390 7.23 -12.95 2.20
C ALA A 390 7.17 -12.56 3.68
N PHE A 391 6.13 -11.82 4.11
CA PHE A 391 6.04 -11.25 5.46
C PHE A 391 4.64 -11.47 6.07
N ARG A 392 4.59 -11.90 7.34
CA ARG A 392 3.32 -12.11 8.07
C ARG A 392 2.42 -10.86 8.13
N THR A 393 3.02 -9.67 8.19
CA THR A 393 2.31 -8.37 8.18
C THR A 393 2.43 -7.64 6.84
N GLY A 394 2.75 -8.36 5.75
CA GLY A 394 3.08 -7.78 4.44
C GLY A 394 2.00 -6.86 3.87
N LEU A 395 0.73 -7.19 4.08
CA LEU A 395 -0.41 -6.37 3.63
C LEU A 395 -0.50 -5.00 4.33
N TYR A 396 -0.10 -4.89 5.60
CA TYR A 396 -0.09 -3.60 6.32
C TYR A 396 1.07 -2.70 5.86
N ILE A 397 2.16 -3.29 5.36
CA ILE A 397 3.31 -2.56 4.80
C ILE A 397 3.02 -2.09 3.37
N THR A 398 2.20 -2.83 2.62
CA THR A 398 1.93 -2.57 1.20
C THR A 398 1.21 -1.24 0.97
N PRO A 399 1.77 -0.31 0.17
CA PRO A 399 1.23 1.04 0.01
C PRO A 399 0.12 1.09 -1.06
N PHE A 400 -1.05 0.51 -0.75
CA PHE A 400 -2.19 0.44 -1.68
C PHE A 400 -2.66 1.79 -2.19
N THR A 401 -2.54 2.85 -1.39
CA THR A 401 -2.95 4.21 -1.75
C THR A 401 -2.14 4.81 -2.89
N ILE A 402 -1.01 4.23 -3.29
CA ILE A 402 -0.28 4.67 -4.49
C ILE A 402 -1.14 4.49 -5.75
N VAL A 403 -1.94 3.42 -5.82
CA VAL A 403 -2.82 3.15 -6.98
C VAL A 403 -3.79 4.31 -7.23
N PRO A 404 -4.66 4.72 -6.28
CA PRO A 404 -5.53 5.88 -6.49
C PRO A 404 -4.75 7.19 -6.64
N ILE A 405 -3.59 7.36 -6.01
CA ILE A 405 -2.77 8.57 -6.18
C ILE A 405 -2.34 8.72 -7.65
N LEU A 406 -1.78 7.68 -8.26
CA LEU A 406 -1.36 7.73 -9.66
C LEU A 406 -2.55 7.95 -10.59
N ILE A 407 -3.65 7.24 -10.36
CA ILE A 407 -4.86 7.38 -11.18
C ILE A 407 -5.42 8.80 -11.06
N LEU A 408 -5.46 9.39 -9.86
CA LEU A 408 -5.92 10.76 -9.65
C LEU A 408 -5.05 11.79 -10.39
N VAL A 409 -3.73 11.61 -10.37
CA VAL A 409 -2.77 12.55 -10.96
C VAL A 409 -2.86 12.61 -12.48
N PHE A 410 -3.08 11.46 -13.13
CA PHE A 410 -3.13 11.36 -14.59
C PHE A 410 -4.55 11.42 -15.17
N LEU A 411 -5.57 11.01 -14.39
CA LEU A 411 -6.96 10.90 -14.83
C LEU A 411 -7.88 11.76 -13.93
N ASP A 412 -8.86 11.13 -13.28
CA ASP A 412 -9.86 11.81 -12.46
C ASP A 412 -10.16 11.06 -11.15
N SER A 413 -10.71 11.80 -10.18
CA SER A 413 -10.99 11.27 -8.84
C SER A 413 -12.03 10.14 -8.83
N ARG A 414 -13.04 10.16 -9.72
CA ARG A 414 -14.07 9.11 -9.74
C ARG A 414 -13.47 7.77 -10.17
N THR A 415 -12.59 7.80 -11.17
CA THR A 415 -11.85 6.62 -11.62
C THR A 415 -10.88 6.15 -10.55
N ALA A 416 -10.19 7.07 -9.86
CA ALA A 416 -9.29 6.73 -8.74
C ALA A 416 -10.02 5.99 -7.60
N TYR A 417 -11.19 6.49 -7.18
CA TYR A 417 -12.02 5.85 -6.17
C TYR A 417 -12.43 4.43 -6.57
N PHE A 418 -12.93 4.27 -7.81
CA PHE A 418 -13.40 2.98 -8.29
C PHE A 418 -12.26 1.96 -8.41
N CYS A 419 -11.12 2.35 -9.00
CA CYS A 419 -9.96 1.48 -9.13
C CYS A 419 -9.39 1.07 -7.77
N HIS A 420 -9.35 1.98 -6.79
CA HIS A 420 -8.92 1.64 -5.43
C HIS A 420 -9.85 0.66 -4.75
N LEU A 421 -11.17 0.85 -4.87
CA LEU A 421 -12.14 -0.10 -4.31
C LEU A 421 -11.94 -1.50 -4.92
N ILE A 422 -11.80 -1.60 -6.25
CA ILE A 422 -11.54 -2.89 -6.90
C ILE A 422 -10.20 -3.47 -6.45
N GLN A 423 -9.14 -2.66 -6.33
CA GLN A 423 -7.83 -3.12 -5.85
C GLN A 423 -7.91 -3.70 -4.42
N VAL A 424 -8.63 -3.03 -3.53
CA VAL A 424 -8.85 -3.49 -2.15
C VAL A 424 -9.63 -4.79 -2.13
N LEU A 425 -10.69 -4.92 -2.94
CA LEU A 425 -11.45 -6.16 -3.02
C LEU A 425 -10.58 -7.30 -3.57
N ILE A 426 -9.83 -7.08 -4.66
CA ILE A 426 -8.91 -8.08 -5.23
C ILE A 426 -7.95 -8.63 -4.15
N CYS A 427 -7.38 -7.75 -3.33
CA CYS A 427 -6.42 -8.15 -2.29
C CYS A 427 -7.09 -8.63 -0.99
N ALA A 428 -8.40 -8.43 -0.81
CA ALA A 428 -9.12 -8.90 0.37
C ALA A 428 -9.20 -10.44 0.45
N ILE A 429 -9.03 -11.15 -0.67
CA ILE A 429 -9.07 -12.62 -0.71
C ILE A 429 -7.89 -13.30 0.01
N ILE A 430 -6.76 -12.59 0.17
CA ILE A 430 -5.53 -13.14 0.77
C ILE A 430 -5.33 -12.75 2.24
N THR A 431 -6.24 -11.99 2.83
CA THR A 431 -6.17 -11.57 4.24
C THR A 431 -7.04 -12.45 5.13
N SER A 432 -6.54 -12.71 6.33
CA SER A 432 -7.25 -13.41 7.39
C SER A 432 -8.46 -12.62 7.94
N PHE A 433 -8.38 -11.29 7.91
CA PHE A 433 -9.41 -10.39 8.45
C PHE A 433 -9.89 -9.42 7.36
N ALA A 434 -10.64 -9.95 6.38
CA ALA A 434 -11.06 -9.20 5.19
C ALA A 434 -11.86 -7.92 5.51
N LEU A 435 -12.77 -7.96 6.49
CA LEU A 435 -13.57 -6.78 6.84
C LEU A 435 -12.72 -5.65 7.44
N GLU A 436 -11.78 -5.99 8.33
CA GLU A 436 -10.83 -5.04 8.90
C GLU A 436 -9.96 -4.42 7.80
N PHE A 437 -9.39 -5.26 6.94
CA PHE A 437 -8.56 -4.82 5.83
C PHE A 437 -9.32 -3.86 4.91
N VAL A 438 -10.53 -4.23 4.49
CA VAL A 438 -11.37 -3.39 3.63
C VAL A 438 -11.68 -2.06 4.30
N PHE A 439 -12.05 -2.06 5.58
CA PHE A 439 -12.34 -0.83 6.32
C PHE A 439 -11.12 0.10 6.39
N ILE A 440 -9.97 -0.42 6.82
CA ILE A 440 -8.73 0.33 6.96
C ILE A 440 -8.28 0.90 5.59
N GLN A 441 -8.30 0.08 4.53
CA GLN A 441 -7.88 0.51 3.21
C GLN A 441 -8.86 1.46 2.52
N PHE A 442 -10.17 1.30 2.76
CA PHE A 442 -11.17 2.21 2.23
C PHE A 442 -10.98 3.63 2.78
N ILE A 443 -10.84 3.77 4.10
CA ILE A 443 -10.64 5.08 4.74
C ILE A 443 -9.31 5.71 4.29
N ALA A 444 -8.23 4.94 4.23
CA ALA A 444 -6.95 5.44 3.73
C ALA A 444 -7.02 5.90 2.27
N GLY A 445 -7.77 5.19 1.42
CA GLY A 445 -8.02 5.58 0.03
C GLY A 445 -8.76 6.91 -0.08
N VAL A 446 -9.82 7.10 0.71
CA VAL A 446 -10.57 8.36 0.79
C VAL A 446 -9.64 9.50 1.21
N VAL A 447 -8.88 9.33 2.30
CA VAL A 447 -7.93 10.34 2.78
C VAL A 447 -6.87 10.66 1.72
N ALA A 448 -6.35 9.66 1.01
CA ALA A 448 -5.38 9.85 -0.06
C ALA A 448 -5.94 10.70 -1.21
N ILE A 449 -7.15 10.37 -1.70
CA ILE A 449 -7.77 11.05 -2.84
C ILE A 449 -8.20 12.47 -2.46
N ASP A 450 -8.86 12.65 -1.31
CA ASP A 450 -9.39 13.96 -0.90
C ASP A 450 -8.28 14.94 -0.52
N SER A 451 -7.17 14.46 0.05
CA SER A 451 -6.02 15.33 0.37
C SER A 451 -5.25 15.82 -0.86
N LEU A 452 -5.44 15.18 -2.02
CA LEU A 452 -4.72 15.45 -3.26
C LEU A 452 -5.58 15.98 -4.40
N LYS A 453 -6.85 16.32 -4.14
CA LYS A 453 -7.80 16.81 -5.14
C LYS A 453 -7.22 17.93 -6.04
N ASP A 454 -6.43 18.83 -5.44
CA ASP A 454 -5.74 19.93 -6.11
C ASP A 454 -4.21 19.81 -5.96
N LEU A 455 -3.64 18.69 -6.43
CA LEU A 455 -2.20 18.49 -6.45
C LEU A 455 -1.52 19.50 -7.41
N SER A 456 -0.80 20.45 -6.83
CA SER A 456 -0.03 21.48 -7.52
C SER A 456 1.44 21.52 -7.09
N ARG A 457 1.78 20.95 -5.93
CA ARG A 457 3.13 20.95 -5.36
C ARG A 457 3.53 19.57 -4.87
N ARG A 458 4.79 19.20 -5.09
CA ARG A 458 5.38 17.91 -4.64
C ARG A 458 5.29 17.71 -3.13
N SER A 459 5.38 18.79 -2.34
CA SER A 459 5.28 18.75 -0.88
C SER A 459 3.92 18.26 -0.36
N GLN A 460 2.86 18.35 -1.17
CA GLN A 460 1.55 17.83 -0.79
C GLN A 460 1.57 16.29 -0.64
N LEU A 461 2.41 15.57 -1.40
CA LEU A 461 2.53 14.12 -1.29
C LEU A 461 3.07 13.69 0.08
N ILE A 462 4.00 14.45 0.66
CA ILE A 462 4.55 14.18 2.00
C ILE A 462 3.47 14.40 3.06
N ARG A 463 2.71 15.50 2.95
CA ARG A 463 1.57 15.78 3.84
C ARG A 463 0.51 14.68 3.74
N THR A 464 0.20 14.21 2.54
CA THR A 464 -0.75 13.12 2.31
C THR A 464 -0.27 11.82 2.93
N ALA A 465 1.01 11.46 2.80
CA ALA A 465 1.56 10.27 3.46
C ALA A 465 1.40 10.32 4.99
N ALA A 466 1.62 11.48 5.61
CA ALA A 466 1.39 11.67 7.04
C ALA A 466 -0.10 11.54 7.43
N LEU A 467 -1.02 12.09 6.62
CA LEU A 467 -2.46 11.95 6.86
C LEU A 467 -2.92 10.49 6.71
N ILE A 468 -2.39 9.76 5.73
CA ILE A 468 -2.66 8.34 5.53
C ILE A 468 -2.16 7.52 6.72
N PHE A 469 -0.96 7.81 7.24
CA PHE A 469 -0.45 7.17 8.46
C PHE A 469 -1.40 7.35 9.64
N ILE A 470 -1.87 8.58 9.89
CA ILE A 470 -2.81 8.88 10.97
C ILE A 470 -4.13 8.13 10.75
N ALA A 471 -4.63 8.09 9.51
CA ALA A 471 -5.85 7.37 9.16
C ALA A 471 -5.73 5.87 9.42
N TYR A 472 -4.63 5.24 9.00
CA TYR A 472 -4.34 3.84 9.26
C TYR A 472 -4.25 3.55 10.76
N ALA A 473 -3.48 4.35 11.50
CA ALA A 473 -3.31 4.20 12.95
C ALA A 473 -4.65 4.34 13.70
N ALA A 474 -5.47 5.33 13.34
CA ALA A 474 -6.77 5.56 13.96
C ALA A 474 -7.77 4.43 13.65
N CYS A 475 -7.83 3.98 12.39
CA CYS A 475 -8.73 2.89 12.00
C CYS A 475 -8.34 1.58 12.66
N TYR A 476 -7.05 1.25 12.70
CA TYR A 476 -6.56 0.05 13.38
C TYR A 476 -6.85 0.10 14.89
N ALA A 477 -6.56 1.22 15.56
CA ALA A 477 -6.90 1.39 16.97
C ALA A 477 -8.40 1.25 17.23
N ALA A 478 -9.26 1.78 16.35
CA ALA A 478 -10.71 1.64 16.47
C ALA A 478 -11.16 0.18 16.36
N VAL A 479 -10.60 -0.58 15.41
CA VAL A 479 -10.91 -2.02 15.26
C VAL A 479 -10.42 -2.82 16.47
N GLU A 480 -9.22 -2.54 16.96
CA GLU A 480 -8.67 -3.23 18.15
C GLU A 480 -9.48 -2.93 19.42
N ILE A 481 -9.89 -1.67 19.64
CA ILE A 481 -10.77 -1.32 20.76
C ILE A 481 -12.10 -2.07 20.64
N MET A 482 -12.67 -2.13 19.44
CA MET A 482 -13.95 -2.81 19.19
C MET A 482 -13.87 -4.33 19.46
N GLN A 483 -12.76 -4.98 19.11
CA GLN A 483 -12.61 -6.42 19.27
C GLN A 483 -12.12 -6.85 20.67
N SER A 484 -11.15 -6.12 21.24
CA SER A 484 -10.46 -6.52 22.46
C SER A 484 -10.94 -5.78 23.71
N GLY A 485 -11.68 -4.68 23.54
CA GLY A 485 -12.14 -3.82 24.64
C GLY A 485 -11.02 -3.06 25.36
N SER A 486 -9.76 -3.12 24.90
CA SER A 486 -8.64 -2.47 25.56
C SER A 486 -7.50 -2.11 24.61
N LEU A 487 -6.91 -0.92 24.78
CA LEU A 487 -5.72 -0.51 24.04
C LEU A 487 -4.42 -1.16 24.53
N SER A 488 -4.39 -1.73 25.75
CA SER A 488 -3.17 -2.29 26.33
C SER A 488 -2.68 -3.56 25.63
N LYS A 489 -3.55 -4.20 24.84
CA LYS A 489 -3.24 -5.40 24.06
C LYS A 489 -2.87 -5.12 22.60
N THR A 490 -2.80 -3.84 22.20
CA THR A 490 -2.51 -3.47 20.81
C THR A 490 -1.08 -3.83 20.43
N GLU A 491 -0.88 -4.48 19.28
CA GLU A 491 0.46 -4.83 18.80
C GLU A 491 1.17 -3.59 18.23
N GLY A 492 2.07 -2.99 19.02
CA GLY A 492 2.82 -1.78 18.63
C GLY A 492 3.56 -1.89 17.29
N ARG A 493 3.90 -3.12 16.86
CA ARG A 493 4.56 -3.41 15.58
C ARG A 493 3.73 -2.98 14.36
N ILE A 494 2.40 -3.02 14.44
CA ILE A 494 1.52 -2.67 13.31
C ILE A 494 1.58 -1.18 13.01
N PHE A 495 1.69 -0.31 14.02
CA PHE A 495 1.95 1.11 13.82
C PHE A 495 3.30 1.35 13.13
N GLY A 496 4.33 0.57 13.46
CA GLY A 496 5.60 0.57 12.74
C GLY A 496 5.45 0.19 11.27
N CYS A 497 4.60 -0.81 10.95
CA CYS A 497 4.29 -1.18 9.56
C CYS A 497 3.61 -0.03 8.80
N PHE A 498 2.68 0.69 9.43
CA PHE A 498 2.07 1.88 8.83
C PHE A 498 3.05 3.02 8.61
N ALA A 499 4.06 3.19 9.48
CA ALA A 499 5.11 4.18 9.27
C ALA A 499 5.95 3.84 8.04
N ILE A 500 6.32 2.56 7.86
CA ILE A 500 7.00 2.08 6.65
C ILE A 500 6.10 2.29 5.42
N ASN A 501 4.80 1.98 5.52
CA ASN A 501 3.83 2.21 4.46
C ASN A 501 3.81 3.69 4.02
N ALA A 502 3.76 4.63 4.97
CA ALA A 502 3.80 6.07 4.68
C ALA A 502 5.11 6.50 3.99
N ILE A 503 6.25 5.94 4.38
CA ILE A 503 7.53 6.15 3.69
C ILE A 503 7.43 5.63 2.25
N LEU A 504 6.89 4.42 2.04
CA LEU A 504 6.71 3.86 0.70
C LEU A 504 5.78 4.71 -0.18
N ILE A 505 4.71 5.28 0.40
CA ILE A 505 3.82 6.21 -0.31
C ILE A 505 4.58 7.45 -0.82
N SER A 506 5.61 7.93 -0.10
CA SER A 506 6.41 9.08 -0.57
C SER A 506 7.14 8.81 -1.90
N PHE A 507 7.42 7.54 -2.23
CA PHE A 507 7.98 7.14 -3.53
C PHE A 507 6.98 7.24 -4.69
N SER A 508 5.70 7.57 -4.43
CA SER A 508 4.72 7.85 -5.48
C SER A 508 5.24 8.87 -6.49
N TYR A 509 6.04 9.85 -6.06
CA TYR A 509 6.65 10.83 -6.95
C TYR A 509 7.59 10.21 -8.00
N VAL A 510 8.43 9.26 -7.58
CA VAL A 510 9.32 8.52 -8.50
C VAL A 510 8.49 7.72 -9.51
N LEU A 511 7.40 7.13 -9.03
CA LEU A 511 6.51 6.34 -9.87
C LEU A 511 5.69 7.21 -10.85
N MET A 512 5.30 8.44 -10.46
CA MET A 512 4.70 9.42 -11.38
C MET A 512 5.65 9.73 -12.53
N PHE A 513 6.93 10.02 -12.24
CA PHE A 513 7.92 10.25 -13.28
C PHE A 513 8.08 9.05 -14.22
N LEU A 514 8.09 7.83 -13.68
CA LEU A 514 8.16 6.62 -14.49
C LEU A 514 6.93 6.49 -15.40
N VAL A 515 5.74 6.77 -14.87
CA VAL A 515 4.49 6.73 -15.65
C VAL A 515 4.51 7.76 -16.79
N GLU A 516 4.96 8.99 -16.54
CA GLU A 516 5.10 10.02 -17.58
C GLU A 516 6.01 9.56 -18.72
N ARG A 517 7.13 8.89 -18.39
CA ARG A 517 8.10 8.40 -19.39
C ARG A 517 7.60 7.20 -20.17
N VAL A 518 6.96 6.23 -19.50
CA VAL A 518 6.52 4.97 -20.13
C VAL A 518 5.24 5.17 -20.94
N PHE A 519 4.28 5.94 -20.41
CA PHE A 519 2.96 6.11 -21.05
C PHE A 519 2.86 7.42 -21.87
N GLY A 520 3.81 8.35 -21.70
CA GLY A 520 3.79 9.64 -22.38
C GLY A 520 2.72 10.61 -21.85
N PHE A 521 2.22 10.37 -20.64
CA PHE A 521 1.29 11.28 -19.98
C PHE A 521 2.01 12.52 -19.45
N THR A 522 1.26 13.61 -19.30
CA THR A 522 1.74 14.82 -18.63
C THR A 522 0.91 15.04 -17.38
N SER A 523 1.51 14.94 -16.21
CA SER A 523 0.80 15.20 -14.95
C SER A 523 0.44 16.68 -14.80
N ARG A 524 -0.57 16.97 -13.98
CA ARG A 524 -0.91 18.35 -13.60
C ARG A 524 0.26 19.08 -12.94
N VAL A 525 1.06 18.36 -12.15
CA VAL A 525 2.25 18.89 -11.49
C VAL A 525 3.27 19.36 -12.54
N THR A 526 3.56 18.51 -13.53
CA THR A 526 4.45 18.88 -14.65
C THR A 526 3.94 20.09 -15.42
N LEU A 527 2.63 20.21 -15.66
CA LEU A 527 2.07 21.40 -16.31
C LEU A 527 2.22 22.67 -15.47
N VAL A 528 2.08 22.58 -14.15
CA VAL A 528 2.31 23.70 -13.22
C VAL A 528 3.78 24.11 -13.23
N GLU A 529 4.71 23.16 -13.18
CA GLU A 529 6.15 23.40 -13.23
C GLU A 529 6.58 24.03 -14.57
N LEU A 530 6.02 23.56 -15.69
CA LEU A 530 6.27 24.16 -17.00
C LEU A 530 5.66 25.56 -17.14
N SER A 531 4.59 25.88 -16.40
CA SER A 531 4.00 27.23 -16.40
C SER A 531 4.73 28.25 -15.53
N ASP A 532 5.77 27.82 -14.79
CA ASP A 532 6.63 28.76 -14.07
C ASP A 532 7.45 29.58 -15.06
N ILE A 533 7.28 30.90 -15.04
CA ILE A 533 8.01 31.84 -15.90
C ILE A 533 9.52 31.82 -15.68
N ASN A 534 9.99 31.29 -14.54
CA ASN A 534 11.41 31.09 -14.26
C ASN A 534 11.97 29.82 -14.91
N ASN A 535 11.15 29.04 -15.61
CA ASN A 535 11.63 27.93 -16.42
C ASN A 535 12.67 28.45 -17.45
N PRO A 536 13.83 27.80 -17.60
CA PRO A 536 14.92 28.31 -18.44
C PRO A 536 14.49 28.78 -19.84
N LEU A 537 13.60 28.04 -20.50
CA LEU A 537 13.15 28.36 -21.86
C LEU A 537 12.16 29.53 -21.91
N LEU A 538 11.29 29.68 -20.91
CA LEU A 538 10.40 30.84 -20.81
C LEU A 538 11.17 32.09 -20.39
N ARG A 539 12.22 31.93 -19.59
CA ARG A 539 13.12 33.02 -19.23
C ARG A 539 13.89 33.52 -20.44
N GLU A 540 14.43 32.60 -21.26
CA GLU A 540 15.05 32.92 -22.54
C GLU A 540 14.07 33.64 -23.48
N LEU A 541 12.83 33.16 -23.59
CA LEU A 541 11.78 33.85 -24.36
C LEU A 541 11.55 35.28 -23.86
N SER A 542 11.48 35.48 -22.54
CA SER A 542 11.27 36.80 -21.93
C SER A 542 12.46 37.75 -22.13
N GLU A 543 13.69 37.23 -22.15
CA GLU A 543 14.92 38.01 -22.32
C GLU A 543 15.14 38.38 -23.80
N GLU A 544 14.99 37.43 -24.72
CA GLU A 544 15.28 37.61 -26.16
C GLU A 544 14.08 38.14 -26.96
N CYS A 545 12.84 37.85 -26.56
CA CYS A 545 11.61 38.21 -27.27
C CYS A 545 10.53 38.76 -26.31
N PRO A 546 10.76 39.91 -25.64
CA PRO A 546 9.85 40.42 -24.61
C PRO A 546 8.43 40.71 -25.14
N GLY A 547 8.28 41.11 -26.40
CA GLY A 547 6.99 41.33 -27.04
C GLY A 547 6.20 40.05 -27.22
N THR A 548 6.86 39.01 -27.74
CA THR A 548 6.29 37.65 -27.88
C THR A 548 5.98 37.01 -26.52
N PHE A 549 6.80 37.26 -25.49
CA PHE A 549 6.52 36.79 -24.14
C PHE A 549 5.23 37.41 -23.59
N ASN A 550 5.07 38.74 -23.72
CA ASN A 550 3.86 39.44 -23.30
C ASN A 550 2.62 39.01 -24.08
N HIS A 551 2.77 38.76 -25.39
CA HIS A 551 1.76 38.10 -26.23
C HIS A 551 1.32 36.75 -25.67
N SER A 552 2.28 35.86 -25.46
CA SER A 552 2.02 34.51 -24.95
C SER A 552 1.32 34.53 -23.59
N MET A 553 1.67 35.47 -22.71
CA MET A 553 0.99 35.68 -21.42
C MET A 553 -0.46 36.15 -21.59
N ALA A 554 -0.72 37.08 -22.51
CA ALA A 554 -2.06 37.57 -22.81
C ALA A 554 -2.95 36.48 -23.42
N VAL A 555 -2.43 35.75 -24.41
CA VAL A 555 -3.08 34.59 -25.02
C VAL A 555 -3.37 33.52 -23.98
N SER A 556 -2.41 33.22 -23.10
CA SER A 556 -2.59 32.24 -22.01
C SER A 556 -3.74 32.63 -21.07
N ASN A 557 -3.84 33.89 -20.70
CA ASN A 557 -4.94 34.39 -19.85
C ASN A 557 -6.29 34.34 -20.57
N LEU A 558 -6.33 34.74 -21.84
CA LEU A 558 -7.53 34.75 -22.67
C LEU A 558 -8.06 33.32 -22.91
N ALA A 559 -7.19 32.44 -23.39
CA ALA A 559 -7.51 31.05 -23.69
C ALA A 559 -7.90 30.27 -22.42
N SER A 560 -7.16 30.41 -21.32
CA SER A 560 -7.47 29.72 -20.06
C SER A 560 -8.85 30.11 -19.50
N ALA A 561 -9.26 31.36 -19.67
CA ALA A 561 -10.57 31.82 -19.22
C ALA A 561 -11.72 31.15 -19.98
N ALA A 562 -11.54 30.92 -21.29
CA ALA A 562 -12.52 30.21 -22.11
C ALA A 562 -12.48 28.69 -21.90
N ALA A 563 -11.30 28.12 -21.68
CA ALA A 563 -11.10 26.68 -21.48
C ALA A 563 -12.00 26.12 -20.36
N GLY A 564 -12.06 26.82 -19.22
CA GLY A 564 -12.88 26.41 -18.08
C GLY A 564 -14.39 26.44 -18.35
N ARG A 565 -14.84 27.25 -19.31
CA ARG A 565 -16.27 27.39 -19.67
C ARG A 565 -16.75 26.35 -20.66
N ILE A 566 -15.84 25.81 -21.48
CA ILE A 566 -16.13 24.75 -22.47
C ILE A 566 -15.74 23.35 -21.98
N GLY A 567 -15.27 23.22 -20.73
CA GLY A 567 -14.83 21.96 -20.14
C GLY A 567 -13.50 21.42 -20.71
N ALA A 568 -12.67 22.30 -21.29
CA ALA A 568 -11.32 21.95 -21.74
C ALA A 568 -10.32 22.00 -20.58
N ASN A 569 -9.15 21.37 -20.76
CA ASN A 569 -8.11 21.35 -19.74
C ASN A 569 -7.43 22.72 -19.58
N VAL A 570 -7.87 23.48 -18.57
CA VAL A 570 -7.40 24.85 -18.29
C VAL A 570 -5.90 24.92 -18.09
N GLN A 571 -5.32 24.01 -17.30
CA GLN A 571 -3.89 24.05 -17.01
C GLN A 571 -3.06 23.71 -18.25
N LEU A 572 -3.53 22.77 -19.09
CA LEU A 572 -2.87 22.43 -20.34
C LEU A 572 -2.90 23.62 -21.33
N VAL A 573 -4.04 24.28 -21.48
CA VAL A 573 -4.17 25.48 -22.33
C VAL A 573 -3.27 26.60 -21.81
N ARG A 574 -3.26 26.84 -20.51
CA ARG A 574 -2.42 27.85 -19.88
C ARG A 574 -0.95 27.62 -20.20
N THR A 575 -0.46 26.42 -19.93
CA THR A 575 0.95 26.06 -20.16
C THR A 575 1.25 26.06 -21.65
N GLY A 576 0.42 25.42 -22.48
CA GLY A 576 0.62 25.35 -23.94
C GLY A 576 0.71 26.72 -24.61
N ALA A 577 -0.14 27.66 -24.20
CA ALA A 577 -0.11 29.04 -24.68
C ALA A 577 1.20 29.77 -24.35
N LEU A 578 1.88 29.46 -23.24
CA LEU A 578 3.17 30.09 -22.91
C LEU A 578 4.30 29.64 -23.85
N TYR A 579 4.18 28.45 -24.43
CA TYR A 579 5.23 27.87 -25.28
C TYR A 579 4.93 27.93 -26.77
N HIS A 580 3.71 28.29 -27.21
CA HIS A 580 3.31 28.15 -28.62
C HIS A 580 4.25 28.85 -29.61
N ASP A 581 4.83 29.97 -29.18
CA ASP A 581 5.60 30.90 -29.99
C ASP A 581 7.11 30.88 -29.71
N ILE A 582 7.63 29.90 -28.95
CA ILE A 582 9.06 29.85 -28.56
C ILE A 582 10.03 29.81 -29.74
N GLY A 583 9.56 29.41 -30.92
CA GLY A 583 10.37 29.42 -32.14
C GLY A 583 10.86 30.80 -32.54
N LYS A 584 10.13 31.86 -32.16
CA LYS A 584 10.49 33.25 -32.48
C LYS A 584 11.82 33.69 -31.86
N ILE A 585 12.30 33.00 -30.81
CA ILE A 585 13.64 33.21 -30.19
C ILE A 585 14.76 33.14 -31.24
N LYS A 586 14.60 32.29 -32.27
CA LYS A 586 15.65 32.12 -33.28
C LYS A 586 15.84 33.35 -34.16
N ASN A 587 14.79 34.12 -34.39
CA ASN A 587 14.78 35.25 -35.32
C ASN A 587 13.93 36.42 -34.78
N PRO A 588 14.22 37.01 -33.61
CA PRO A 588 13.30 37.92 -32.91
C PRO A 588 12.88 39.15 -33.73
N ALA A 589 13.83 39.74 -34.46
CA ALA A 589 13.62 40.97 -35.24
C ALA A 589 12.61 40.82 -36.40
N PHE A 590 12.30 39.60 -36.82
CA PHE A 590 11.32 39.32 -37.89
C PHE A 590 9.87 39.25 -37.38
N TYR A 591 9.62 39.46 -36.09
CA TYR A 591 8.28 39.46 -35.53
C TYR A 591 7.93 40.85 -35.00
N THR A 592 6.84 41.42 -35.50
CA THR A 592 6.47 42.83 -35.31
C THR A 592 6.37 43.24 -33.84
N GLU A 593 5.94 42.33 -32.97
CA GLU A 593 5.83 42.58 -31.53
C GLU A 593 7.18 42.79 -30.83
N ASN A 594 8.30 42.40 -31.44
CA ASN A 594 9.66 42.56 -30.90
C ASN A 594 10.47 43.65 -31.65
N GLN A 595 9.90 44.29 -32.66
CA GLN A 595 10.61 45.28 -33.48
C GLN A 595 10.71 46.64 -32.79
N HIS A 596 11.84 47.32 -33.03
CA HIS A 596 12.11 48.68 -32.55
C HIS A 596 12.34 49.64 -33.74
N GLY A 597 11.31 49.83 -34.56
CA GLY A 597 11.26 50.87 -35.60
C GLY A 597 11.71 50.48 -37.01
N VAL A 598 12.61 49.50 -37.18
CA VAL A 598 13.00 48.98 -38.50
C VAL A 598 12.38 47.61 -38.73
N ASN A 599 11.70 47.41 -39.87
CA ASN A 599 11.12 46.13 -40.27
C ASN A 599 12.04 45.38 -41.25
N PRO A 600 12.69 44.28 -40.85
CA PRO A 600 13.61 43.54 -41.72
C PRO A 600 12.93 42.92 -42.96
N HIS A 601 11.60 42.76 -42.93
CA HIS A 601 10.84 42.27 -44.09
C HIS A 601 10.87 43.22 -45.28
N ASP A 602 11.14 44.51 -45.08
CA ASP A 602 11.19 45.50 -46.16
C ASP A 602 12.35 45.25 -47.13
N ALA A 603 13.37 44.50 -46.70
CA ALA A 603 14.54 44.13 -47.49
C ALA A 603 14.45 42.71 -48.12
N LEU A 604 13.36 41.99 -47.90
CA LEU A 604 13.16 40.62 -48.36
C LEU A 604 12.01 40.52 -49.36
N ASP A 605 12.05 39.51 -50.23
CA ASP A 605 10.86 39.15 -51.00
C ASP A 605 9.77 38.53 -50.10
N GLN A 606 8.53 38.50 -50.59
CA GLN A 606 7.39 38.02 -49.80
C GLN A 606 7.48 36.51 -49.50
N ILE A 607 8.09 35.71 -50.38
CA ILE A 607 8.25 34.26 -50.18
C ILE A 607 9.26 33.99 -49.07
N GLN A 608 10.39 34.71 -49.05
CA GLN A 608 11.40 34.67 -48.01
C GLN A 608 10.83 35.11 -46.67
N SER A 609 10.08 36.21 -46.67
CA SER A 609 9.39 36.70 -45.47
C SER A 609 8.41 35.67 -44.91
N ALA A 610 7.58 35.07 -45.79
CA ALA A 610 6.66 34.02 -45.40
C ALA A 610 7.37 32.78 -44.86
N ARG A 611 8.52 32.39 -45.44
CA ARG A 611 9.33 31.26 -44.98
C ARG A 611 9.92 31.49 -43.58
N ILE A 612 10.34 32.72 -43.27
CA ILE A 612 10.82 33.07 -41.92
C ILE A 612 9.67 33.02 -40.93
N VAL A 613 8.55 33.66 -41.25
CA VAL A 613 7.39 33.71 -40.35
C VAL A 613 6.82 32.33 -40.10
N THR A 614 6.56 31.52 -41.14
CA THR A 614 6.08 30.13 -40.96
C THR A 614 7.11 29.21 -40.32
N GLY A 615 8.40 29.54 -40.44
CA GLY A 615 9.52 28.77 -39.90
C GLY A 615 9.55 28.65 -38.38
N HIS A 616 8.92 29.58 -37.64
CA HIS A 616 8.93 29.55 -36.17
C HIS A 616 8.32 28.27 -35.61
N VAL A 617 7.37 27.65 -36.30
CA VAL A 617 6.78 26.38 -35.85
C VAL A 617 7.84 25.28 -35.80
N ARG A 618 8.63 25.14 -36.86
CA ARG A 618 9.71 24.15 -36.95
C ARG A 618 10.83 24.45 -35.96
N GLU A 619 11.20 25.72 -35.80
CA GLU A 619 12.22 26.16 -34.85
C GLU A 619 11.76 25.94 -33.40
N GLY A 620 10.50 26.23 -33.11
CA GLY A 620 9.89 26.00 -31.81
C GLY A 620 9.82 24.52 -31.46
N LEU A 621 9.49 23.65 -32.41
CA LEU A 621 9.54 22.19 -32.19
C LEU A 621 10.97 21.70 -31.90
N ALA A 622 11.98 22.26 -32.56
CA ALA A 622 13.38 21.91 -32.30
C ALA A 622 13.84 22.36 -30.90
N LEU A 623 13.44 23.57 -30.47
CA LEU A 623 13.69 24.05 -29.10
C LEU A 623 12.95 23.22 -28.06
N ALA A 624 11.69 22.88 -28.33
CA ALA A 624 10.87 22.04 -27.45
C ALA A 624 11.46 20.63 -27.28
N GLU A 625 12.00 20.03 -28.34
CA GLU A 625 12.69 18.74 -28.28
C GLU A 625 13.96 18.82 -27.42
N LYS A 626 14.78 19.86 -27.65
CA LYS A 626 16.00 20.12 -26.88
C LYS A 626 15.69 20.31 -25.38
N ALA A 627 14.58 21.00 -25.08
CA ALA A 627 14.09 21.21 -23.71
C ALA A 627 13.29 20.03 -23.14
N LYS A 628 13.12 18.93 -23.89
CA LYS A 628 12.36 17.73 -23.51
C LYS A 628 10.91 18.03 -23.12
N LEU A 629 10.27 18.98 -23.81
CA LEU A 629 8.88 19.32 -23.55
C LEU A 629 7.93 18.15 -23.87
N PRO A 630 6.92 17.88 -23.05
CA PRO A 630 5.95 16.81 -23.30
C PRO A 630 5.26 16.96 -24.66
N GLN A 631 4.89 15.84 -25.29
CA GLN A 631 4.21 15.85 -26.59
C GLN A 631 2.96 16.74 -26.60
N MET A 632 2.20 16.75 -25.50
CA MET A 632 1.01 17.60 -25.41
C MET A 632 1.32 19.10 -25.52
N ILE A 633 2.48 19.56 -25.03
CA ILE A 633 2.90 20.98 -25.18
C ILE A 633 3.42 21.23 -26.60
N ARG A 634 4.19 20.28 -27.17
CA ARG A 634 4.66 20.37 -28.57
C ARG A 634 3.51 20.52 -29.58
N ARG A 635 2.34 19.95 -29.29
CA ARG A 635 1.13 20.13 -30.11
C ARG A 635 0.63 21.57 -30.18
N PHE A 636 0.73 22.34 -29.10
CA PHE A 636 0.38 23.77 -29.15
C PHE A 636 1.31 24.54 -30.08
N ILE A 637 2.58 24.13 -30.20
CA ILE A 637 3.52 24.74 -31.15
C ILE A 637 3.17 24.36 -32.58
N SER A 638 2.94 23.07 -32.87
CA SER A 638 2.67 22.63 -34.24
C SER A 638 1.29 23.01 -34.78
N GLU A 639 0.27 23.06 -33.91
CA GLU A 639 -1.13 23.15 -34.33
C GLU A 639 -1.71 24.57 -34.27
N HIS A 640 -1.09 25.54 -33.59
CA HIS A 640 -1.75 26.83 -33.31
C HIS A 640 -2.04 27.68 -34.56
N HIS A 641 -1.34 27.45 -35.68
CA HIS A 641 -1.69 28.02 -36.98
C HIS A 641 -2.32 27.03 -37.97
N GLY A 642 -2.38 25.74 -37.63
CA GLY A 642 -2.93 24.69 -38.48
C GLY A 642 -2.27 24.65 -39.87
N ALA A 643 -3.04 24.26 -40.88
CA ALA A 643 -2.69 24.43 -42.29
C ALA A 643 -3.07 25.83 -42.82
N GLY A 644 -3.05 26.85 -41.94
CA GLY A 644 -3.35 28.24 -42.28
C GLY A 644 -2.28 28.87 -43.16
N MET A 645 -2.40 30.18 -43.40
CA MET A 645 -1.54 30.91 -44.34
C MET A 645 -1.09 32.26 -43.78
N ALA A 646 0.15 32.64 -44.08
CA ALA A 646 0.70 33.97 -43.87
C ALA A 646 0.11 34.98 -44.87
N ARG A 647 -1.18 35.29 -44.71
CA ARG A 647 -2.00 36.01 -45.71
C ARG A 647 -1.45 37.36 -46.14
N TYR A 648 -0.80 38.10 -45.24
CA TYR A 648 -0.21 39.40 -45.58
C TYR A 648 0.80 39.28 -46.73
N PHE A 649 1.75 38.35 -46.60
CA PHE A 649 2.77 38.12 -47.63
C PHE A 649 2.18 37.52 -48.89
N TYR A 650 1.25 36.55 -48.78
CA TYR A 650 0.56 35.97 -49.94
C TYR A 650 -0.20 37.03 -50.74
N THR A 651 -1.04 37.82 -50.07
CA THR A 651 -1.84 38.87 -50.72
C THR A 651 -0.93 39.94 -51.36
N THR A 652 0.14 40.33 -50.68
CA THR A 652 1.11 41.30 -51.22
C THR A 652 1.82 40.74 -52.45
N TYR A 653 2.17 39.46 -52.45
CA TYR A 653 2.78 38.79 -53.60
C TYR A 653 1.81 38.71 -54.78
N CYS A 654 0.55 38.31 -54.57
CA CYS A 654 -0.48 38.27 -55.61
C CYS A 654 -0.75 39.66 -56.20
N ASN A 655 -0.76 40.71 -55.37
CA ASN A 655 -0.94 42.09 -55.84
C ASN A 655 0.25 42.57 -56.69
N ALA A 656 1.46 42.09 -56.41
CA ALA A 656 2.65 42.38 -57.20
C ALA A 656 2.73 41.54 -58.50
N HIS A 657 2.03 40.41 -58.55
CA HIS A 657 2.01 39.46 -59.68
C HIS A 657 0.56 39.13 -60.12
N PRO A 658 -0.22 40.11 -60.60
CA PRO A 658 -1.65 39.94 -60.88
C PRO A 658 -1.94 38.95 -62.03
N ASP A 659 -0.99 38.73 -62.93
CA ASP A 659 -1.13 37.84 -64.09
C ASP A 659 -0.62 36.41 -63.83
N GLU A 660 -0.09 36.13 -62.63
CA GLU A 660 0.46 34.82 -62.25
C GLU A 660 -0.53 34.03 -61.40
N ASN A 661 -0.69 32.73 -61.69
CA ASN A 661 -1.42 31.84 -60.79
C ASN A 661 -0.49 31.42 -59.64
N VAL A 662 -0.47 32.23 -58.58
CA VAL A 662 0.45 32.07 -57.45
C VAL A 662 0.16 30.79 -56.67
N ASP A 663 1.18 29.95 -56.49
CA ASP A 663 1.09 28.78 -55.59
C ASP A 663 1.00 29.24 -54.12
N PRO A 664 -0.06 28.88 -53.37
CA PRO A 664 -0.17 29.22 -51.96
C PRO A 664 0.79 28.45 -51.04
N ALA A 665 1.34 27.31 -51.47
CA ALA A 665 2.12 26.41 -50.61
C ALA A 665 3.32 27.07 -49.90
N PRO A 666 4.12 27.97 -50.53
CA PRO A 666 5.22 28.67 -49.86
C PRO A 666 4.79 29.63 -48.74
N PHE A 667 3.50 29.98 -48.68
CA PHE A 667 2.93 30.89 -47.68
C PHE A 667 2.12 30.16 -46.60
N SER A 668 1.95 28.84 -46.75
CA SER A 668 1.17 28.02 -45.82
C SER A 668 2.02 27.48 -44.68
N TYR A 669 1.41 27.38 -43.51
CA TYR A 669 1.99 26.66 -42.38
C TYR A 669 1.98 25.15 -42.65
N PRO A 670 2.93 24.39 -42.09
CA PRO A 670 3.03 22.95 -42.33
C PRO A 670 1.89 22.13 -41.71
N GLY A 671 1.10 22.71 -40.81
CA GLY A 671 0.11 21.99 -40.01
C GLY A 671 0.75 21.01 -39.00
N PRO A 672 -0.04 20.06 -38.48
CA PRO A 672 -1.44 19.76 -38.82
C PRO A 672 -2.44 20.77 -38.23
N ASN A 673 -3.70 20.71 -38.66
CA ASN A 673 -4.80 21.41 -38.01
C ASN A 673 -4.94 20.98 -36.53
N PRO A 674 -5.51 21.84 -35.66
CA PRO A 674 -5.89 21.48 -34.31
C PRO A 674 -6.62 20.14 -34.19
N GLN A 675 -6.11 19.27 -33.31
CA GLN A 675 -6.67 17.93 -33.06
C GLN A 675 -7.46 17.86 -31.74
N SER A 676 -7.47 18.95 -30.95
CA SER A 676 -8.08 19.00 -29.62
C SER A 676 -8.86 20.29 -29.40
N LYS A 677 -9.76 20.31 -28.42
CA LYS A 677 -10.46 21.56 -28.06
C LYS A 677 -9.46 22.62 -27.59
N GLU A 678 -8.42 22.19 -26.90
CA GLU A 678 -7.38 23.03 -26.32
C GLU A 678 -6.52 23.73 -27.38
N THR A 679 -6.09 23.01 -28.43
CA THR A 679 -5.31 23.60 -29.52
C THR A 679 -6.17 24.41 -30.48
N SER A 680 -7.44 24.03 -30.71
CA SER A 680 -8.39 24.88 -31.44
C SER A 680 -8.66 26.20 -30.70
N LEU A 681 -8.81 26.13 -29.38
CA LEU A 681 -8.98 27.31 -28.55
C LEU A 681 -7.73 28.20 -28.56
N LEU A 682 -6.53 27.62 -28.55
CA LEU A 682 -5.29 28.40 -28.68
C LEU A 682 -5.26 29.16 -30.00
N MET A 683 -5.53 28.49 -31.13
CA MET A 683 -5.56 29.12 -32.45
C MET A 683 -6.53 30.31 -32.51
N MET A 684 -7.71 30.18 -31.90
CA MET A 684 -8.68 31.28 -31.82
C MET A 684 -8.15 32.42 -30.94
N ALA A 685 -7.58 32.08 -29.77
CA ALA A 685 -7.08 33.06 -28.81
C ALA A 685 -5.89 33.85 -29.37
N ASP A 686 -4.94 33.17 -30.00
CA ASP A 686 -3.76 33.76 -30.64
C ASP A 686 -4.14 34.79 -31.71
N ALA A 687 -4.98 34.37 -32.66
CA ALA A 687 -5.42 35.25 -33.74
C ALA A 687 -6.25 36.45 -33.25
N VAL A 688 -7.14 36.23 -32.27
CA VAL A 688 -7.97 37.29 -31.68
C VAL A 688 -7.14 38.28 -30.87
N GLU A 689 -6.21 37.79 -30.04
CA GLU A 689 -5.31 38.65 -29.26
C GLU A 689 -4.49 39.53 -30.20
N ALA A 690 -3.79 38.91 -31.16
CA ALA A 690 -2.90 39.61 -32.07
C ALA A 690 -3.64 40.70 -32.87
N ALA A 691 -4.83 40.37 -33.40
CA ALA A 691 -5.64 41.33 -34.15
C ALA A 691 -6.24 42.44 -33.27
N SER A 692 -6.53 42.16 -32.00
CA SER A 692 -7.10 43.15 -31.08
C SER A 692 -6.12 44.27 -30.72
N ARG A 693 -4.80 43.99 -30.76
CA ARG A 693 -3.74 44.99 -30.52
C ARG A 693 -3.69 46.07 -31.59
N SER A 694 -4.07 45.74 -32.83
CA SER A 694 -4.02 46.65 -33.98
C SER A 694 -5.36 47.34 -34.26
N MET A 695 -6.35 47.18 -33.39
CA MET A 695 -7.64 47.88 -33.53
C MET A 695 -7.49 49.38 -33.24
N PRO A 696 -8.12 50.24 -34.06
CA PRO A 696 -8.13 51.69 -33.81
C PRO A 696 -9.02 52.08 -32.61
N GLU A 697 -10.07 51.31 -32.33
CA GLU A 697 -11.00 51.54 -31.23
C GLU A 697 -11.45 50.21 -30.60
N HIS A 698 -11.58 50.19 -29.27
CA HIS A 698 -11.94 49.00 -28.48
C HIS A 698 -13.39 49.05 -27.95
N SER A 699 -14.34 49.54 -28.75
CA SER A 699 -15.77 49.54 -28.37
C SER A 699 -16.33 48.10 -28.26
N PRO A 700 -17.35 47.87 -27.42
CA PRO A 700 -17.97 46.56 -27.25
C PRO A 700 -18.42 45.89 -28.56
N GLU A 701 -18.90 46.69 -29.51
CA GLU A 701 -19.36 46.29 -30.85
C GLU A 701 -18.17 45.97 -31.75
N ALA A 702 -17.14 46.82 -31.77
CA ALA A 702 -15.94 46.61 -32.58
C ALA A 702 -15.20 45.34 -32.16
N ILE A 703 -15.06 45.08 -30.85
CA ILE A 703 -14.44 43.86 -30.32
C ILE A 703 -15.24 42.62 -30.77
N SER A 704 -16.56 42.65 -30.62
CA SER A 704 -17.43 41.53 -31.03
C SER A 704 -17.33 41.25 -32.53
N ALA A 705 -17.32 42.32 -33.35
CA ALA A 705 -17.19 42.22 -34.80
C ALA A 705 -15.85 41.62 -35.22
N LEU A 706 -14.75 42.04 -34.57
CA LEU A 706 -13.42 41.48 -34.82
C LEU A 706 -13.38 39.98 -34.49
N ILE A 707 -13.83 39.60 -33.29
CA ILE A 707 -13.84 38.21 -32.83
C ILE A 707 -14.63 37.33 -33.80
N ASN A 708 -15.84 37.76 -34.18
CA ASN A 708 -16.66 37.03 -35.14
C ASN A 708 -15.95 36.87 -36.48
N LYS A 709 -15.42 37.96 -37.06
CA LYS A 709 -14.72 37.92 -38.34
C LYS A 709 -13.56 36.91 -38.35
N ILE A 710 -12.74 36.91 -37.30
CA ILE A 710 -11.56 36.03 -37.22
C ILE A 710 -11.97 34.57 -37.08
N ILE A 711 -12.80 34.28 -36.07
CA ILE A 711 -13.16 32.90 -35.75
C ILE A 711 -14.03 32.29 -36.87
N ASP A 712 -14.95 33.06 -37.45
CA ASP A 712 -15.79 32.57 -38.54
C ASP A 712 -14.96 32.34 -39.82
N SER A 713 -13.90 33.11 -40.05
CA SER A 713 -12.96 32.85 -41.16
C SER A 713 -12.19 31.54 -40.94
N GLN A 714 -11.64 31.31 -39.74
CA GLN A 714 -10.93 30.06 -39.42
C GLN A 714 -11.86 28.83 -39.58
N ILE A 715 -13.13 28.96 -39.19
CA ILE A 715 -14.14 27.91 -39.38
C ILE A 715 -14.45 27.70 -40.86
N ALA A 716 -14.65 28.77 -41.64
CA ALA A 716 -14.91 28.69 -43.07
C ALA A 716 -13.75 28.06 -43.86
N GLU A 717 -12.51 28.27 -43.40
CA GLU A 717 -11.29 27.63 -43.93
C GLU A 717 -11.14 26.16 -43.52
N GLY A 718 -11.98 25.67 -42.61
CA GLY A 718 -11.96 24.28 -42.16
C GLY A 718 -10.82 23.95 -41.19
N LEU A 719 -10.15 24.96 -40.61
CA LEU A 719 -8.99 24.76 -39.71
C LEU A 719 -9.36 24.01 -38.42
N HIS A 720 -10.64 24.00 -38.04
CA HIS A 720 -11.12 23.34 -36.82
C HIS A 720 -11.75 21.95 -37.07
N ASN A 721 -11.81 21.49 -38.33
CA ASN A 721 -12.54 20.29 -38.74
C ASN A 721 -12.01 18.99 -38.11
N GLU A 722 -10.75 18.98 -37.69
CA GLU A 722 -10.08 17.81 -37.10
C GLU A 722 -10.11 17.82 -35.56
N SER A 723 -10.71 18.85 -34.95
CA SER A 723 -10.85 18.96 -33.49
C SER A 723 -12.29 18.65 -33.04
N PRO A 724 -12.49 18.13 -31.82
CA PRO A 724 -13.83 17.87 -31.27
C PRO A 724 -14.54 19.15 -30.76
N ILE A 725 -14.15 20.34 -31.25
CA ILE A 725 -14.76 21.61 -30.84
C ILE A 725 -16.16 21.74 -31.46
N SER A 726 -17.15 22.08 -30.64
CA SER A 726 -18.54 22.23 -31.11
C SER A 726 -18.90 23.68 -31.39
N PHE A 727 -19.91 23.94 -32.22
CA PHE A 727 -20.45 25.30 -32.41
C PHE A 727 -20.90 25.97 -31.09
N ARG A 728 -21.39 25.18 -30.13
CA ARG A 728 -21.70 25.66 -28.78
C ARG A 728 -20.46 26.14 -28.02
N ASP A 729 -19.36 25.39 -28.14
CA ASP A 729 -18.07 25.79 -27.56
C ASP A 729 -17.62 27.11 -28.21
N VAL A 730 -17.69 27.23 -29.54
CA VAL A 730 -17.33 28.46 -30.29
C VAL A 730 -18.11 29.67 -29.81
N SER A 731 -19.44 29.59 -29.68
CA SER A 731 -20.25 30.71 -29.16
C SER A 731 -19.80 31.12 -27.76
N THR A 732 -19.55 30.14 -26.89
CA THR A 732 -19.08 30.39 -25.52
C THR A 732 -17.69 31.06 -25.51
N ILE A 733 -16.79 30.63 -26.40
CA ILE A 733 -15.44 31.20 -26.55
C ILE A 733 -15.54 32.67 -26.98
N LYS A 734 -16.35 32.96 -28.00
CA LYS A 734 -16.57 34.33 -28.50
C LYS A 734 -17.04 35.28 -27.39
N GLU A 735 -18.02 34.85 -26.60
CA GLU A 735 -18.53 35.62 -25.45
C GLU A 735 -17.45 35.90 -24.40
N VAL A 736 -16.69 34.86 -24.02
CA VAL A 736 -15.62 34.99 -23.02
C VAL A 736 -14.50 35.90 -23.53
N PHE A 737 -14.11 35.76 -24.80
CA PHE A 737 -13.10 36.62 -25.41
C PHE A 737 -13.55 38.08 -25.43
N ALA A 738 -14.78 38.36 -25.84
CA ALA A 738 -15.33 39.71 -25.84
C ALA A 738 -15.30 40.33 -24.43
N GLN A 739 -15.70 39.57 -23.40
CA GLN A 739 -15.67 40.03 -22.01
C GLN A 739 -14.23 40.32 -21.54
N ARG A 740 -13.29 39.44 -21.84
CA ARG A 740 -11.88 39.58 -21.41
C ARG A 740 -11.17 40.73 -22.11
N LEU A 741 -11.34 40.86 -23.42
CA LEU A 741 -10.74 41.98 -24.18
C LEU A 741 -11.31 43.33 -23.75
N ARG A 742 -12.62 43.43 -23.50
CA ARG A 742 -13.22 44.65 -22.92
C ARG A 742 -12.53 45.01 -21.60
N THR A 743 -12.31 44.04 -20.73
CA THR A 743 -11.63 44.28 -19.43
C THR A 743 -10.17 44.70 -19.63
N MET A 744 -9.48 44.12 -20.59
CA MET A 744 -8.07 44.41 -20.88
C MET A 744 -7.86 45.80 -21.48
N TYR A 745 -8.77 46.26 -22.33
CA TYR A 745 -8.68 47.53 -23.06
C TYR A 745 -9.58 48.65 -22.48
N HIS A 746 -10.37 48.38 -21.44
CA HIS A 746 -11.07 49.45 -20.72
C HIS A 746 -10.05 50.39 -20.06
N SER A 747 -10.01 51.63 -20.55
CA SER A 747 -9.19 52.70 -20.01
C SER A 747 -9.52 52.94 -18.54
N ARG A 748 -8.50 52.97 -17.68
CA ARG A 748 -8.61 53.75 -16.43
C ARG A 748 -8.97 55.17 -16.87
N ILE A 749 -10.08 55.70 -16.36
CA ILE A 749 -10.53 57.07 -16.59
C ILE A 749 -9.31 58.00 -16.52
N SER A 750 -8.93 58.62 -17.64
CA SER A 750 -7.88 59.63 -17.63
C SER A 750 -8.32 60.76 -16.72
N TYR A 751 -7.47 61.13 -15.75
CA TYR A 751 -7.73 62.30 -14.93
C TYR A 751 -7.86 63.52 -15.85
N PRO A 752 -8.94 64.31 -15.74
CA PRO A 752 -9.11 65.48 -16.58
C PRO A 752 -7.95 66.44 -16.34
N GLU A 753 -7.23 66.80 -17.41
CA GLU A 753 -6.21 67.83 -17.34
C GLU A 753 -6.87 69.19 -17.06
N LEU A 754 -6.36 69.89 -16.05
CA LEU A 754 -6.75 71.27 -15.75
C LEU A 754 -6.39 72.15 -16.95
N LYS A 755 -7.41 72.67 -17.65
CA LYS A 755 -7.22 73.70 -18.68
C LYS A 755 -6.53 74.90 -18.03
N LYS A 756 -5.26 75.16 -18.40
CA LYS A 756 -4.59 76.43 -18.13
C LYS A 756 -5.36 77.54 -18.86
N ALA A 757 -5.88 78.50 -18.11
CA ALA A 757 -6.49 79.70 -18.69
C ALA A 757 -5.44 80.45 -19.51
N SER A 758 -5.71 80.67 -20.79
CA SER A 758 -4.88 81.51 -21.66
C SER A 758 -4.95 82.96 -21.18
N SER A 759 -3.81 83.51 -20.79
CA SER A 759 -3.60 84.95 -20.62
C SER A 759 -3.83 85.66 -21.95
N ALA A 760 -4.84 86.52 -21.99
CA ALA A 760 -5.01 87.49 -23.06
C ALA A 760 -3.91 88.56 -22.94
N GLU A 761 -2.89 88.48 -23.78
CA GLU A 761 -2.08 89.65 -24.13
C GLU A 761 -2.58 90.19 -25.47
N ALA A 762 -3.11 91.40 -25.39
CA ALA A 762 -3.60 92.17 -26.52
C ALA A 762 -2.43 92.66 -27.37
N ASP A 763 -2.45 92.26 -28.65
CA ASP A 763 -1.62 92.87 -29.69
C ASP A 763 -1.92 94.37 -29.79
N ASN A 764 -0.87 95.17 -29.62
CA ASN A 764 -0.88 96.60 -29.79
C ASN A 764 0.13 96.99 -30.87
N LYS A 765 -0.33 97.83 -31.81
CA LYS A 765 0.37 98.57 -32.90
C LYS A 765 0.61 97.82 -34.21
N LYS A 766 0.00 98.25 -35.33
CA LYS A 766 0.09 99.52 -36.10
C LYS A 766 1.25 99.49 -37.12
N LEU A 767 0.81 99.73 -38.37
CA LEU A 767 1.52 100.08 -39.62
C LEU A 767 2.23 98.93 -40.34
#